data_AF-A0A964Q5H0-F1
#
_entry.id   AF-A0A964Q5H0-F1
#
_cell.length_a   1.000
_cell.length_b   1.000
_cell.length_c   1.000
_cell.angle_alpha   90.00
_cell.angle_beta   90.00
_cell.angle_gamma   90.00
#
_symmetry.space_group_name_H-M   'P 1'
#
loop_
_entity.id
_entity.type
_entity.pdbx_description
1 polymer ?
#
loop_
_entity_poly.entity_id
_entity_poly.type
_entity_poly.pdbx_seq_one_letter_code
_entity_poly.pdbx_strand_id
1 'polypeptide(L)'
;MSRFFTALAAILAFTYPLVAQQPRINGKTSLDEYIQKPDPAYQWKVAKTIPGNSSSTTIIHLQSQSWLNEKKVDKPVWQHWLVIAQPKVLKTKKAFLMISGGANNSPMPEAINPMLALIAQETGSIVAELRMVPNQPLVFHNDGIPRKEDDLIGYTWDQFLKTGDGLWPARLPMVKSAVRAMDCIQEWALKDQIKVDGFVVAGGSKRGWTTWMTAAVDKRVVAILPIVIDILKVDPSIRHHAEVYGFWARAIGDYYAHQILQRHDHPRLKALYDIEDPYFYRDRFTIPKYILNSTGDQFFCPDSSQFYFDDLPGEKLLRYFPNADHSLRDTEVAQNIIAFYQMIIDNQARPKYSWSFEKDGSIRVKSGAPVRKALLWQATNAKARDFRLVTIGKTYTSKEVKPAEDGSYTARIDTPMQGWTAFFLELEFDSEGKFPLKATTAVRILPDTLPYRGIDLKKVPYEGLLEKPKPVSAAPKNEATPHVTVYAEPGRFGGWPANHGLWAWGNEILVGFSAGFHKDLGLERHSIDREKPEEHLLARSLDGGLTWKIENPSTKGSLIPSGKGLHGITPPGLKEPEWADCPGGVDFTHPDFALTARMTSTTEGPSRFSYSLDRGKNWLGPFRLPLFNTPGIAARTDYLVNGKHDCTLFLTAAKANGKEGRPLCVRTTDGGKSWKFLSWIGQEPEGYGIMPSTVRLGENELLTTIRCRLGKKSWIDAYRTKDGGHNWIWDQTAVADTGEGNPPSMIRLKDERICLTYGYRAAPFGMRAKISADQGKTWGPEILLRGDGGGRDVGYPRSVQRPDGKIVTVYYFHDTLKGERYITATIWSPG
;
A
#
# COMPACT_ATOMS: atom_id res chain seq x y z
N MET A 1 60.67 61.80 24.10
CA MET A 1 59.24 62.02 24.37
C MET A 1 58.45 61.61 23.13
N SER A 2 57.71 60.52 23.16
CA SER A 2 56.54 60.26 22.29
C SER A 2 55.92 58.95 22.72
N ARG A 3 54.62 58.96 22.99
CA ARG A 3 53.84 57.84 23.54
C ARG A 3 53.18 57.03 22.42
N PHE A 4 53.30 55.70 22.54
CA PHE A 4 52.29 54.64 22.39
C PHE A 4 51.08 54.86 21.47
N PHE A 5 50.99 54.05 20.41
CA PHE A 5 50.05 52.91 20.28
C PHE A 5 50.42 52.08 19.03
N THR A 6 50.83 50.82 19.21
CA THR A 6 51.07 49.85 18.12
C THR A 6 50.05 48.72 18.25
N ALA A 7 49.18 48.57 17.26
CA ALA A 7 48.22 47.47 17.18
C ALA A 7 48.84 46.27 16.45
N LEU A 8 48.73 45.09 17.07
CA LEU A 8 49.15 43.78 16.56
C LEU A 8 48.12 43.28 15.54
N ALA A 9 48.55 42.96 14.32
CA ALA A 9 47.74 42.23 13.34
C ALA A 9 48.13 40.74 13.37
N ALA A 10 47.22 39.88 13.84
CA ALA A 10 47.37 38.43 13.80
C ALA A 10 46.85 37.88 12.47
N ILE A 11 47.72 37.24 11.70
CA ILE A 11 47.38 36.47 10.49
C ILE A 11 46.91 35.08 10.96
N LEU A 12 45.61 34.81 10.88
CA LEU A 12 45.02 33.49 11.07
C LEU A 12 45.02 32.74 9.74
N ALA A 13 45.97 31.81 9.58
CA ALA A 13 45.94 30.80 8.54
C ALA A 13 44.80 29.82 8.82
N PHE A 14 43.72 29.88 8.04
CA PHE A 14 42.68 28.85 8.03
C PHE A 14 43.20 27.61 7.31
N THR A 15 43.69 26.63 8.07
CA THR A 15 43.86 25.26 7.57
C THR A 15 42.47 24.65 7.39
N TYR A 16 41.99 24.57 6.15
CA TYR A 16 40.88 23.66 5.82
C TYR A 16 41.34 22.21 6.08
N PRO A 17 40.56 21.38 6.80
CA PRO A 17 40.86 19.97 6.86
C PRO A 17 40.72 19.41 5.44
N LEU A 18 41.77 18.77 4.93
CA LEU A 18 41.70 17.94 3.72
C LEU A 18 40.51 17.00 3.87
N VAL A 19 39.54 17.09 2.95
CA VAL A 19 38.51 16.07 2.78
C VAL A 19 39.23 14.79 2.37
N ALA A 20 39.41 13.86 3.30
CA ALA A 20 39.94 12.55 2.99
C ALA A 20 38.99 11.86 2.00
N GLN A 21 39.40 11.75 0.73
CA GLN A 21 38.94 10.63 -0.09
C GLN A 21 39.22 9.37 0.72
N GLN A 22 38.25 8.46 0.83
CA GLN A 22 38.57 7.15 1.41
C GLN A 22 39.71 6.56 0.56
N PRO A 23 40.89 6.30 1.15
CA PRO A 23 41.99 5.75 0.40
C PRO A 23 41.56 4.40 -0.14
N ARG A 24 41.73 4.18 -1.46
CA ARG A 24 41.70 2.83 -2.04
C ARG A 24 42.87 2.07 -1.44
N ILE A 25 42.65 1.28 -0.39
CA ILE A 25 43.69 0.39 0.12
C ILE A 25 43.83 -0.73 -0.91
N ASN A 26 44.99 -0.80 -1.58
CA ASN A 26 45.27 -1.78 -2.65
C ASN A 26 44.27 -1.79 -3.83
N GLY A 27 43.65 -0.65 -4.15
CA GLY A 27 42.74 -0.53 -5.31
C GLY A 27 41.31 -1.04 -5.09
N LYS A 28 40.95 -1.51 -3.89
CA LYS A 28 39.60 -1.99 -3.54
C LYS A 28 38.71 -0.85 -2.99
N THR A 29 37.40 -0.97 -3.21
CA THR A 29 36.36 -0.07 -2.65
C THR A 29 35.83 -0.59 -1.32
N SER A 30 35.13 0.24 -0.55
CA SER A 30 34.51 -0.16 0.73
C SER A 30 33.49 -1.29 0.54
N LEU A 31 32.78 -1.32 -0.59
CA LEU A 31 31.91 -2.43 -0.95
C LEU A 31 32.72 -3.71 -1.22
N ASP A 32 33.81 -3.64 -1.99
CA ASP A 32 34.68 -4.81 -2.26
C ASP A 32 35.22 -5.42 -0.95
N GLU A 33 35.70 -4.57 -0.04
CA GLU A 33 36.24 -4.98 1.25
C GLU A 33 35.17 -5.63 2.14
N TYR A 34 33.98 -5.02 2.22
CA TYR A 34 32.88 -5.53 3.06
C TYR A 34 32.39 -6.90 2.59
N ILE A 35 32.28 -7.10 1.27
CA ILE A 35 31.81 -8.34 0.67
C ILE A 35 32.84 -9.46 0.80
N GLN A 36 34.12 -9.15 0.55
CA GLN A 36 35.21 -10.13 0.63
C GLN A 36 35.56 -10.55 2.06
N LYS A 37 35.26 -9.71 3.06
CA LYS A 37 35.50 -10.04 4.46
C LYS A 37 34.74 -11.31 4.86
N PRO A 38 35.44 -12.38 5.27
CA PRO A 38 34.80 -13.59 5.80
C PRO A 38 33.89 -13.25 6.98
N ASP A 39 32.76 -13.94 7.09
CA ASP A 39 31.82 -13.76 8.18
C ASP A 39 31.43 -15.13 8.75
N PRO A 40 31.80 -15.45 9.99
CA PRO A 40 31.49 -16.75 10.60
C PRO A 40 29.99 -16.95 10.83
N ALA A 41 29.16 -15.90 10.70
CA ALA A 41 27.73 -16.03 10.77
C ALA A 41 27.11 -16.68 9.52
N TYR A 42 27.83 -16.81 8.40
CA TYR A 42 27.27 -17.45 7.20
C TYR A 42 26.99 -18.93 7.45
N GLN A 43 25.71 -19.31 7.36
CA GLN A 43 25.25 -20.69 7.45
C GLN A 43 23.87 -20.82 6.82
N TRP A 44 23.49 -22.02 6.39
CA TRP A 44 22.16 -22.27 5.87
C TRP A 44 21.67 -23.68 6.19
N LYS A 45 20.34 -23.81 6.28
CA LYS A 45 19.66 -25.09 6.52
C LYS A 45 18.40 -25.20 5.69
N VAL A 46 18.20 -26.34 5.04
CA VAL A 46 16.92 -26.66 4.40
C VAL A 46 15.85 -26.76 5.48
N ALA A 47 14.84 -25.89 5.40
CA ALA A 47 13.70 -25.88 6.31
C ALA A 47 12.59 -26.81 5.80
N LYS A 48 12.33 -26.79 4.49
CA LYS A 48 11.29 -27.62 3.86
C LYS A 48 11.58 -27.84 2.38
N THR A 49 11.27 -29.03 1.87
CA THR A 49 11.19 -29.30 0.43
C THR A 49 9.77 -29.75 0.09
N ILE A 50 9.20 -29.15 -0.96
CA ILE A 50 7.83 -29.36 -1.41
C ILE A 50 7.91 -29.94 -2.83
N PRO A 51 7.49 -31.20 -3.05
CA PRO A 51 7.44 -31.77 -4.39
C PRO A 51 6.33 -31.09 -5.20
N GLY A 52 6.54 -30.93 -6.50
CA GLY A 52 5.56 -30.41 -7.43
C GLY A 52 5.58 -31.15 -8.77
N ASN A 53 4.53 -30.98 -9.56
CA ASN A 53 4.35 -31.72 -10.82
C ASN A 53 5.40 -31.35 -11.87
N SER A 54 5.78 -30.06 -11.97
CA SER A 54 6.76 -29.54 -12.94
C SER A 54 8.10 -29.15 -12.30
N SER A 55 8.08 -28.65 -11.06
CA SER A 55 9.26 -28.25 -10.28
C SER A 55 9.08 -28.59 -8.81
N SER A 56 10.17 -28.92 -8.11
CA SER A 56 10.20 -28.93 -6.65
C SER A 56 10.48 -27.52 -6.12
N THR A 57 9.99 -27.21 -4.92
CA THR A 57 10.32 -25.97 -4.19
C THR A 57 11.07 -26.31 -2.91
N THR A 58 12.28 -25.80 -2.75
CA THR A 58 13.08 -25.93 -1.53
C THR A 58 13.16 -24.58 -0.82
N ILE A 59 12.79 -24.56 0.45
CA ILE A 59 12.84 -23.39 1.33
C ILE A 59 14.03 -23.56 2.27
N ILE A 60 14.94 -22.60 2.22
CA ILE A 60 16.17 -22.57 3.00
C ILE A 60 16.13 -21.39 3.97
N HIS A 61 16.43 -21.66 5.24
CA HIS A 61 16.78 -20.61 6.20
C HIS A 61 18.26 -20.28 5.99
N LEU A 62 18.53 -19.05 5.59
CA LEU A 62 19.88 -18.55 5.29
C LEU A 62 20.25 -17.47 6.30
N GLN A 63 21.33 -17.66 7.02
CA GLN A 63 22.02 -16.60 7.75
C GLN A 63 23.18 -16.12 6.90
N SER A 64 23.17 -14.85 6.49
CA SER A 64 24.10 -14.37 5.45
C SER A 64 25.34 -13.68 6.03
N GLN A 65 25.18 -12.89 7.09
CA GLN A 65 26.27 -12.17 7.74
C GLN A 65 25.85 -11.62 9.10
N SER A 66 26.82 -11.07 9.84
CA SER A 66 26.58 -10.08 10.88
C SER A 66 26.82 -8.66 10.34
N TRP A 67 26.00 -7.71 10.75
CA TRP A 67 26.13 -6.31 10.37
C TRP A 67 25.93 -5.40 11.58
N LEU A 68 26.85 -4.44 11.74
CA LEU A 68 27.03 -3.65 12.96
C LEU A 68 27.18 -4.56 14.19
N ASN A 69 26.96 -4.02 15.39
CA ASN A 69 27.00 -4.78 16.64
C ASN A 69 25.74 -4.48 17.47
N GLU A 70 25.53 -5.29 18.51
CA GLU A 70 24.35 -5.21 19.39
C GLU A 70 24.18 -3.86 20.09
N LYS A 71 25.25 -3.06 20.21
CA LYS A 71 25.15 -1.69 20.74
C LYS A 71 24.52 -0.72 19.74
N LYS A 72 24.68 -0.98 18.44
CA LYS A 72 24.18 -0.14 17.35
C LYS A 72 22.82 -0.59 16.83
N VAL A 73 22.53 -1.90 16.83
CA VAL A 73 21.31 -2.47 16.24
C VAL A 73 20.83 -3.70 17.02
N ASP A 74 19.51 -3.85 17.16
CA ASP A 74 18.87 -4.93 17.93
C ASP A 74 19.07 -6.34 17.35
N LYS A 75 19.18 -6.45 16.02
CA LYS A 75 19.37 -7.72 15.32
C LYS A 75 20.57 -7.64 14.36
N PRO A 76 21.80 -7.78 14.87
CA PRO A 76 23.00 -7.67 14.04
C PRO A 76 23.15 -8.85 13.07
N VAL A 77 22.63 -10.03 13.40
CA VAL A 77 22.69 -11.22 12.54
C VAL A 77 21.57 -11.18 11.50
N TRP A 78 21.94 -11.13 10.22
CA TRP A 78 20.98 -11.06 9.12
C TRP A 78 20.55 -12.46 8.67
N GLN A 79 19.23 -12.68 8.66
CA GLN A 79 18.60 -13.94 8.31
C GLN A 79 17.61 -13.78 7.15
N HIS A 80 17.41 -14.82 6.36
CA HIS A 80 16.65 -14.76 5.13
C HIS A 80 15.90 -16.06 4.89
N TRP A 81 14.78 -15.94 4.17
CA TRP A 81 14.20 -17.08 3.48
C TRP A 81 14.67 -17.06 2.03
N LEU A 82 15.38 -18.11 1.64
CA LEU A 82 15.76 -18.38 0.27
C LEU A 82 14.85 -19.49 -0.27
N VAL A 83 14.00 -19.16 -1.24
CA VAL A 83 13.01 -20.08 -1.81
C VAL A 83 13.43 -20.44 -3.23
N ILE A 84 13.77 -21.70 -3.46
CA ILE A 84 14.33 -22.18 -4.72
C ILE A 84 13.31 -23.08 -5.43
N ALA A 85 12.98 -22.76 -6.68
CA ALA A 85 12.29 -23.66 -7.59
C ALA A 85 13.31 -24.37 -8.49
N GLN A 86 13.26 -25.70 -8.50
CA GLN A 86 14.06 -26.54 -9.37
C GLN A 86 13.13 -27.34 -10.30
N PRO A 87 13.14 -27.04 -11.61
CA PRO A 87 12.46 -27.85 -12.61
C PRO A 87 12.97 -29.30 -12.60
N LYS A 88 12.09 -30.25 -12.93
CA LYS A 88 12.46 -31.67 -13.06
C LYS A 88 13.53 -31.92 -14.13
N VAL A 89 13.53 -31.10 -15.19
CA VAL A 89 14.50 -31.15 -16.28
C VAL A 89 15.18 -29.79 -16.36
N LEU A 90 16.48 -29.75 -16.08
CA LEU A 90 17.29 -28.55 -16.22
C LEU A 90 17.83 -28.42 -17.64
N LYS A 91 17.57 -27.27 -18.27
CA LYS A 91 18.03 -26.93 -19.63
C LYS A 91 19.34 -26.13 -19.63
N THR A 92 19.73 -25.59 -18.48
CA THR A 92 20.89 -24.71 -18.36
C THR A 92 21.58 -24.86 -17.00
N LYS A 93 22.86 -24.49 -16.95
CA LYS A 93 23.66 -24.37 -15.71
C LYS A 93 23.59 -22.97 -15.10
N LYS A 94 22.89 -22.04 -15.74
CA LYS A 94 22.63 -20.71 -15.19
C LYS A 94 21.43 -20.75 -14.25
N ALA A 95 21.49 -19.97 -13.18
CA ALA A 95 20.37 -19.77 -12.27
C ALA A 95 19.86 -18.33 -12.32
N PHE A 96 18.62 -18.13 -11.89
CA PHE A 96 18.02 -16.81 -11.75
C PHE A 96 17.83 -16.48 -10.26
N LEU A 97 18.24 -15.30 -9.84
CA LEU A 97 18.07 -14.81 -8.47
C LEU A 97 17.20 -13.54 -8.47
N MET A 98 16.01 -13.64 -7.90
CA MET A 98 15.16 -12.48 -7.59
C MET A 98 15.43 -12.03 -6.14
N ILE A 99 15.88 -10.79 -5.97
CA ILE A 99 16.05 -10.14 -4.68
C ILE A 99 14.71 -9.49 -4.28
N SER A 100 14.11 -9.98 -3.21
CA SER A 100 12.78 -9.62 -2.72
C SER A 100 12.81 -8.96 -1.34
N GLY A 101 11.77 -8.20 -1.05
CA GLY A 101 11.53 -7.64 0.29
C GLY A 101 11.03 -8.69 1.29
N GLY A 102 10.50 -8.21 2.40
CA GLY A 102 9.96 -9.03 3.48
C GLY A 102 10.30 -8.46 4.84
N ALA A 103 10.05 -9.25 5.88
CA ALA A 103 10.45 -8.90 7.23
C ALA A 103 11.06 -10.11 7.96
N ASN A 104 12.07 -9.89 8.80
CA ASN A 104 12.79 -10.85 9.62
C ASN A 104 11.93 -11.50 10.71
N ASN A 105 10.71 -10.99 10.94
CA ASN A 105 9.67 -11.63 11.75
C ASN A 105 8.60 -12.34 10.90
N SER A 106 8.78 -12.46 9.58
CA SER A 106 7.85 -13.18 8.71
C SER A 106 7.96 -14.69 8.93
N PRO A 107 6.83 -15.42 8.91
CA PRO A 107 6.86 -16.87 8.96
C PRO A 107 7.56 -17.44 7.73
N MET A 108 7.93 -18.73 7.82
CA MET A 108 8.44 -19.50 6.70
C MET A 108 7.48 -19.41 5.49
N PRO A 109 7.97 -19.18 4.27
CA PRO A 109 7.16 -19.21 3.06
C PRO A 109 6.51 -20.59 2.86
N GLU A 110 5.32 -20.63 2.28
CA GLU A 110 4.63 -21.89 1.98
C GLU A 110 4.89 -22.39 0.55
N ALA A 111 5.25 -21.49 -0.37
CA ALA A 111 5.56 -21.78 -1.76
C ALA A 111 6.43 -20.66 -2.35
N ILE A 112 6.97 -20.89 -3.55
CA ILE A 112 7.62 -19.85 -4.35
C ILE A 112 6.59 -18.89 -4.94
N ASN A 113 6.98 -17.63 -5.18
CA ASN A 113 6.17 -16.67 -5.92
C ASN A 113 5.72 -17.22 -7.29
N PRO A 114 4.43 -17.13 -7.66
CA PRO A 114 3.91 -17.66 -8.93
C PRO A 114 4.62 -17.13 -10.20
N MET A 115 5.05 -15.86 -10.19
CA MET A 115 5.83 -15.31 -11.30
C MET A 115 7.19 -16.00 -11.45
N LEU A 116 7.85 -16.29 -10.33
CA LEU A 116 9.15 -16.97 -10.33
C LEU A 116 9.01 -18.46 -10.66
N ALA A 117 7.89 -19.09 -10.26
CA ALA A 117 7.54 -20.43 -10.73
C ALA A 117 7.37 -20.48 -12.25
N LEU A 118 6.69 -19.47 -12.82
CA LEU A 118 6.53 -19.35 -14.28
C LEU A 118 7.89 -19.17 -14.96
N ILE A 119 8.78 -18.32 -14.44
CA ILE A 119 10.14 -18.17 -14.99
C ILE A 119 10.89 -19.51 -14.95
N ALA A 120 10.84 -20.23 -13.84
CA ALA A 120 11.50 -21.54 -13.71
C ALA A 120 10.97 -22.54 -14.73
N GLN A 121 9.65 -22.58 -14.92
CA GLN A 121 8.99 -23.48 -15.86
C GLN A 121 9.35 -23.17 -17.30
N GLU A 122 9.25 -21.90 -17.72
CA GLU A 122 9.47 -21.51 -19.12
C GLU A 122 10.95 -21.65 -19.51
N THR A 123 11.87 -21.36 -18.60
CA THR A 123 13.32 -21.41 -18.86
C THR A 123 13.98 -22.74 -18.57
N GLY A 124 13.32 -23.64 -17.81
CA GLY A 124 13.91 -24.90 -17.37
C GLY A 124 15.19 -24.68 -16.55
N SER A 125 15.23 -23.63 -15.73
CA SER A 125 16.40 -23.24 -14.92
C SER A 125 16.08 -23.23 -13.43
N ILE A 126 17.12 -23.26 -12.59
CA ILE A 126 16.96 -23.02 -11.15
C ILE A 126 16.62 -21.54 -10.94
N VAL A 127 15.49 -21.26 -10.31
CA VAL A 127 15.05 -19.89 -9.97
C VAL A 127 14.90 -19.76 -8.47
N ALA A 128 15.52 -18.74 -7.89
CA ALA A 128 15.50 -18.51 -6.46
C ALA A 128 14.95 -17.12 -6.11
N GLU A 129 14.20 -17.06 -5.02
CA GLU A 129 13.75 -15.82 -4.37
C GLU A 129 14.51 -15.62 -3.05
N LEU A 130 15.32 -14.57 -2.97
CA LEU A 130 15.93 -14.14 -1.73
C LEU A 130 15.02 -13.12 -1.04
N ARG A 131 14.34 -13.51 0.04
CA ARG A 131 13.45 -12.63 0.80
C ARG A 131 14.17 -11.89 1.92
N MET A 132 13.50 -10.88 2.48
CA MET A 132 13.98 -10.06 3.60
C MET A 132 15.25 -9.28 3.25
N VAL A 133 15.29 -8.63 2.09
CA VAL A 133 16.36 -7.69 1.73
C VAL A 133 15.76 -6.28 1.60
N PRO A 134 16.00 -5.36 2.57
CA PRO A 134 16.88 -5.51 3.73
C PRO A 134 16.27 -6.41 4.83
N ASN A 135 17.12 -6.93 5.73
CA ASN A 135 16.68 -7.70 6.89
C ASN A 135 16.08 -6.74 7.93
N GLN A 136 14.75 -6.73 8.06
CA GLN A 136 14.00 -5.67 8.76
C GLN A 136 12.73 -6.22 9.43
N PRO A 137 12.08 -5.55 10.39
CA PRO A 137 12.45 -4.29 10.99
C PRO A 137 13.69 -4.39 11.87
N LEU A 138 14.42 -3.28 11.96
CA LEU A 138 15.56 -3.09 12.86
C LEU A 138 15.33 -1.87 13.75
N VAL A 139 15.80 -1.95 14.99
CA VAL A 139 15.82 -0.86 15.97
C VAL A 139 17.29 -0.49 16.20
N PHE A 140 17.61 0.80 16.10
CA PHE A 140 18.98 1.28 16.25
C PHE A 140 19.16 2.00 17.58
N HIS A 141 20.32 1.85 18.21
CA HIS A 141 20.66 2.45 19.50
C HIS A 141 19.60 2.25 20.59
N ASN A 142 18.82 1.15 20.50
CA ASN A 142 17.68 0.85 21.37
C ASN A 142 16.66 1.99 21.50
N ASP A 143 16.48 2.80 20.46
CA ASP A 143 15.53 3.93 20.46
C ASP A 143 14.05 3.51 20.44
N GLY A 144 13.76 2.21 20.28
CA GLY A 144 12.42 1.64 20.25
C GLY A 144 11.66 1.88 18.95
N ILE A 145 12.29 2.43 17.91
CA ILE A 145 11.66 2.75 16.62
C ILE A 145 12.04 1.68 15.59
N PRO A 146 11.11 0.74 15.26
CA PRO A 146 11.36 -0.27 14.25
C PRO A 146 11.32 0.35 12.84
N ARG A 147 12.47 0.40 12.18
CA ARG A 147 12.62 0.96 10.83
C ARG A 147 12.55 -0.10 9.74
N LYS A 148 11.99 0.25 8.59
CA LYS A 148 11.81 -0.63 7.42
C LYS A 148 12.06 0.14 6.13
N GLU A 149 12.36 -0.57 5.05
CA GLU A 149 12.38 -0.05 3.67
C GLU A 149 13.22 1.25 3.56
N ASP A 150 12.65 2.33 3.02
CA ASP A 150 13.37 3.60 2.82
C ASP A 150 13.71 4.30 4.13
N ASP A 151 12.88 4.20 5.17
CA ASP A 151 13.18 4.71 6.53
C ASP A 151 14.44 4.07 7.11
N LEU A 152 14.62 2.76 6.94
CA LEU A 152 15.86 2.08 7.35
C LEU A 152 17.07 2.63 6.58
N ILE A 153 16.96 2.74 5.24
CA ILE A 153 18.06 3.24 4.39
C ILE A 153 18.39 4.70 4.73
N GLY A 154 17.39 5.57 4.76
CA GLY A 154 17.53 6.99 5.10
C GLY A 154 18.15 7.20 6.48
N TYR A 155 17.74 6.41 7.48
CA TYR A 155 18.35 6.45 8.80
C TYR A 155 19.84 6.07 8.76
N THR A 156 20.18 4.98 8.06
CA THR A 156 21.59 4.57 7.96
C THR A 156 22.46 5.57 7.22
N TRP A 157 21.92 6.26 6.21
CA TRP A 157 22.61 7.34 5.53
C TRP A 157 22.83 8.52 6.47
N ASP A 158 21.82 8.89 7.26
CA ASP A 158 21.97 9.92 8.28
C ASP A 158 23.06 9.58 9.30
N GLN A 159 23.11 8.33 9.77
CA GLN A 159 24.17 7.87 10.68
C GLN A 159 25.56 7.94 10.02
N PHE A 160 25.69 7.59 8.74
CA PHE A 160 26.93 7.78 8.00
C PHE A 160 27.32 9.27 7.91
N LEU A 161 26.38 10.15 7.56
CA LEU A 161 26.66 11.58 7.46
C LEU A 161 27.10 12.16 8.81
N LYS A 162 26.53 11.69 9.93
CA LYS A 162 26.93 12.10 11.29
C LYS A 162 28.30 11.57 11.70
N THR A 163 28.56 10.29 11.49
CA THR A 163 29.71 9.58 12.10
C THR A 163 30.91 9.42 11.17
N GLY A 164 30.69 9.38 9.85
CA GLY A 164 31.69 9.01 8.86
C GLY A 164 32.03 7.51 8.82
N ASP A 165 31.36 6.68 9.62
CA ASP A 165 31.60 5.24 9.66
C ASP A 165 30.96 4.54 8.46
N GLY A 166 31.81 4.10 7.53
CA GLY A 166 31.43 3.46 6.27
C GLY A 166 30.70 2.12 6.40
N LEU A 167 30.54 1.56 7.60
CA LEU A 167 29.72 0.35 7.81
C LEU A 167 28.23 0.66 7.95
N TRP A 168 27.86 1.92 8.18
CA TRP A 168 26.46 2.32 8.34
C TRP A 168 25.58 2.11 7.11
N PRO A 169 25.98 2.42 5.87
CA PRO A 169 25.07 2.33 4.72
C PRO A 169 24.50 0.91 4.53
N ALA A 170 23.16 0.77 4.64
CA ALA A 170 22.48 -0.52 4.62
C ALA A 170 22.64 -1.30 3.31
N ARG A 171 23.10 -0.67 2.23
CA ARG A 171 23.38 -1.36 0.97
C ARG A 171 24.44 -2.43 1.09
N LEU A 172 25.45 -2.21 1.93
CA LEU A 172 26.54 -3.15 2.16
C LEU A 172 26.02 -4.55 2.56
N PRO A 173 25.26 -4.70 3.67
CA PRO A 173 24.69 -6.00 4.04
C PRO A 173 23.62 -6.49 3.06
N MET A 174 22.87 -5.60 2.38
CA MET A 174 21.92 -6.03 1.33
C MET A 174 22.63 -6.75 0.17
N VAL A 175 23.76 -6.23 -0.30
CA VAL A 175 24.56 -6.86 -1.36
C VAL A 175 25.19 -8.16 -0.87
N LYS A 176 25.70 -8.17 0.37
CA LYS A 176 26.27 -9.39 0.96
C LYS A 176 25.25 -10.52 1.07
N SER A 177 24.00 -10.21 1.41
CA SER A 177 22.91 -11.19 1.41
C SER A 177 22.68 -11.80 0.02
N ALA A 178 22.75 -11.02 -1.06
CA ALA A 178 22.62 -11.54 -2.42
C ALA A 178 23.81 -12.43 -2.81
N VAL A 179 25.04 -12.04 -2.48
CA VAL A 179 26.25 -12.85 -2.71
C VAL A 179 26.17 -14.18 -1.96
N ARG A 180 25.78 -14.15 -0.68
CA ARG A 180 25.65 -15.34 0.16
C ARG A 180 24.48 -16.23 -0.23
N ALA A 181 23.44 -15.67 -0.84
CA ALA A 181 22.39 -16.46 -1.47
C ALA A 181 22.91 -17.22 -2.70
N MET A 182 23.75 -16.60 -3.54
CA MET A 182 24.39 -17.29 -4.66
C MET A 182 25.33 -18.42 -4.20
N ASP A 183 26.09 -18.20 -3.11
CA ASP A 183 26.89 -19.27 -2.48
C ASP A 183 26.00 -20.42 -2.03
N CYS A 184 24.94 -20.11 -1.29
CA CYS A 184 23.98 -21.09 -0.79
C CYS A 184 23.34 -21.89 -1.93
N ILE A 185 22.95 -21.25 -3.04
CA ILE A 185 22.38 -21.93 -4.22
C ILE A 185 23.42 -22.89 -4.83
N GLN A 186 24.67 -22.47 -4.99
CA GLN A 186 25.72 -23.34 -5.55
C GLN A 186 25.99 -24.53 -4.63
N GLU A 187 26.16 -24.29 -3.32
CA GLU A 187 26.41 -25.33 -2.32
C GLU A 187 25.23 -26.31 -2.20
N TRP A 188 24.00 -25.80 -2.27
CA TRP A 188 22.79 -26.62 -2.26
C TRP A 188 22.65 -27.46 -3.52
N ALA A 189 22.80 -26.87 -4.71
CA ALA A 189 22.66 -27.58 -5.97
C ALA A 189 23.75 -28.66 -6.15
N LEU A 190 24.96 -28.42 -5.64
CA LEU A 190 26.06 -29.39 -5.68
C LEU A 190 25.78 -30.68 -4.89
N LYS A 191 24.85 -30.66 -3.90
CA LYS A 191 24.43 -31.89 -3.19
C LYS A 191 23.79 -32.91 -4.13
N ASP A 192 23.15 -32.41 -5.19
CA ASP A 192 22.55 -33.22 -6.26
C ASP A 192 23.45 -33.24 -7.52
N GLN A 193 24.75 -32.95 -7.37
CA GLN A 193 25.74 -32.88 -8.46
C GLN A 193 25.43 -31.85 -9.56
N ILE A 194 24.55 -30.88 -9.29
CA ILE A 194 24.21 -29.81 -10.23
C ILE A 194 25.20 -28.66 -10.06
N LYS A 195 26.01 -28.40 -11.09
CA LYS A 195 26.94 -27.27 -11.12
C LYS A 195 26.27 -26.02 -11.69
N VAL A 196 25.92 -25.07 -10.82
CA VAL A 196 25.50 -23.72 -11.23
C VAL A 196 26.73 -22.87 -11.54
N ASP A 197 26.85 -22.33 -12.76
CA ASP A 197 28.05 -21.63 -13.25
C ASP A 197 27.85 -20.15 -13.60
N GLY A 198 26.68 -19.60 -13.29
CA GLY A 198 26.40 -18.18 -13.43
C GLY A 198 24.98 -17.81 -13.02
N PHE A 199 24.78 -16.52 -12.73
CA PHE A 199 23.51 -15.99 -12.24
C PHE A 199 23.03 -14.82 -13.09
N VAL A 200 21.73 -14.83 -13.40
CA VAL A 200 21.01 -13.62 -13.80
C VAL A 200 20.30 -13.08 -12.56
N VAL A 201 20.59 -11.82 -12.21
CA VAL A 201 20.11 -11.22 -10.95
C VAL A 201 19.10 -10.13 -11.25
N ALA A 202 17.98 -10.13 -10.53
CA ALA A 202 16.91 -9.15 -10.67
C ALA A 202 16.42 -8.65 -9.30
N GLY A 203 15.78 -7.49 -9.28
CA GLY A 203 15.21 -6.93 -8.06
C GLY A 203 14.44 -5.65 -8.35
N GLY A 204 13.35 -5.43 -7.60
CA GLY A 204 12.53 -4.22 -7.71
C GLY A 204 12.92 -3.14 -6.71
N SER A 205 12.85 -1.87 -7.12
CA SER A 205 13.07 -0.70 -6.27
C SER A 205 14.47 -0.72 -5.65
N LYS A 206 14.57 -0.53 -4.34
CA LYS A 206 15.78 -0.69 -3.52
C LYS A 206 16.49 -2.02 -3.77
N ARG A 207 15.77 -3.11 -4.08
CA ARG A 207 16.41 -4.39 -4.41
C ARG A 207 16.98 -4.38 -5.82
N GLY A 208 16.41 -3.62 -6.75
CA GLY A 208 17.01 -3.34 -8.06
C GLY A 208 18.30 -2.52 -7.94
N TRP A 209 18.36 -1.62 -6.97
CA TRP A 209 19.62 -0.96 -6.60
C TRP A 209 20.64 -2.00 -6.10
N THR A 210 20.23 -2.93 -5.23
CA THR A 210 21.08 -4.05 -4.81
C THR A 210 21.52 -4.92 -5.99
N THR A 211 20.66 -5.16 -6.99
CA THR A 211 21.02 -5.90 -8.21
C THR A 211 22.21 -5.29 -8.93
N TRP A 212 22.24 -3.97 -9.12
CA TRP A 212 23.40 -3.28 -9.68
C TRP A 212 24.66 -3.50 -8.84
N MET A 213 24.53 -3.30 -7.53
CA MET A 213 25.69 -3.37 -6.62
C MET A 213 26.22 -4.79 -6.48
N THR A 214 25.37 -5.83 -6.58
CA THR A 214 25.80 -7.23 -6.64
C THR A 214 26.61 -7.51 -7.90
N ALA A 215 26.18 -6.99 -9.07
CA ALA A 215 26.95 -7.11 -10.30
C ALA A 215 28.29 -6.36 -10.26
N ALA A 216 28.41 -5.31 -9.46
CA ALA A 216 29.66 -4.56 -9.32
C ALA A 216 30.78 -5.37 -8.63
N VAL A 217 30.43 -6.42 -7.86
CA VAL A 217 31.38 -7.12 -6.98
C VAL A 217 31.46 -8.63 -7.20
N ASP A 218 30.48 -9.25 -7.85
CA ASP A 218 30.44 -10.69 -8.02
C ASP A 218 30.45 -11.11 -9.50
N LYS A 219 31.55 -11.71 -9.93
CA LYS A 219 31.77 -12.14 -11.32
C LYS A 219 30.90 -13.31 -11.76
N ARG A 220 30.19 -13.98 -10.84
CA ARG A 220 29.23 -15.03 -11.20
C ARG A 220 27.97 -14.44 -11.83
N VAL A 221 27.71 -13.14 -11.65
CA VAL A 221 26.60 -12.44 -12.28
C VAL A 221 26.91 -12.25 -13.77
N VAL A 222 26.11 -12.89 -14.64
CA VAL A 222 26.29 -12.85 -16.09
C VAL A 222 25.34 -11.90 -16.80
N ALA A 223 24.25 -11.50 -16.15
CA ALA A 223 23.34 -10.44 -16.60
C ALA A 223 22.51 -9.90 -15.43
N ILE A 224 21.94 -8.69 -15.60
CA ILE A 224 21.08 -8.07 -14.58
C ILE A 224 19.78 -7.49 -15.13
N LEU A 225 18.73 -7.52 -14.30
CA LEU A 225 17.45 -6.86 -14.54
C LEU A 225 17.07 -5.99 -13.34
N PRO A 226 17.61 -4.77 -13.23
CA PRO A 226 17.15 -3.79 -12.25
C PRO A 226 15.76 -3.28 -12.63
N ILE A 227 14.83 -3.32 -11.68
CA ILE A 227 13.42 -3.00 -11.90
C ILE A 227 13.03 -1.78 -11.05
N VAL A 228 12.36 -0.80 -11.65
CA VAL A 228 11.81 0.42 -11.04
C VAL A 228 12.80 1.13 -10.11
N ILE A 229 13.99 1.44 -10.61
CA ILE A 229 15.04 2.12 -9.85
C ILE A 229 15.79 3.14 -10.73
N ASP A 230 15.04 4.07 -11.30
CA ASP A 230 15.52 5.03 -12.28
C ASP A 230 16.24 6.24 -11.64
N ILE A 231 17.31 5.94 -10.89
CA ILE A 231 18.07 6.92 -10.09
C ILE A 231 19.58 6.62 -10.04
N LEU A 232 20.10 5.88 -11.03
CA LEU A 232 21.55 5.71 -11.16
C LEU A 232 22.17 7.09 -11.42
N LYS A 233 23.17 7.50 -10.62
CA LYS A 233 23.67 8.89 -10.51
C LYS A 233 22.72 9.75 -9.69
N VAL A 234 22.83 9.59 -8.37
CA VAL A 234 21.85 10.06 -7.38
C VAL A 234 21.73 11.58 -7.35
N ASP A 235 22.86 12.31 -7.26
CA ASP A 235 22.82 13.77 -7.09
C ASP A 235 22.13 14.52 -8.26
N PRO A 236 22.47 14.26 -9.53
CA PRO A 236 21.74 14.84 -10.66
C PRO A 236 20.26 14.42 -10.69
N SER A 237 19.96 13.17 -10.38
CA SER A 237 18.58 12.66 -10.40
C SER A 237 17.70 13.30 -9.33
N ILE A 238 18.23 13.52 -8.11
CA ILE A 238 17.53 14.20 -7.02
C ILE A 238 17.38 15.70 -7.31
N ARG A 239 18.38 16.36 -7.89
CA ARG A 239 18.25 17.75 -8.36
C ARG A 239 17.14 17.85 -9.40
N HIS A 240 17.17 16.98 -10.40
CA HIS A 240 16.16 16.92 -11.45
C HIS A 240 14.77 16.72 -10.88
N HIS A 241 14.59 15.80 -9.92
CA HIS A 241 13.32 15.60 -9.21
C HIS A 241 12.76 16.92 -8.67
N ALA A 242 13.58 17.71 -7.97
CA ALA A 242 13.18 19.00 -7.43
C ALA A 242 12.91 20.04 -8.53
N GLU A 243 13.72 20.10 -9.58
CA GLU A 243 13.56 21.07 -10.68
C GLU A 243 12.34 20.76 -11.57
N VAL A 244 11.93 19.49 -11.62
CA VAL A 244 10.76 19.01 -12.35
C VAL A 244 9.48 19.28 -11.57
N TYR A 245 9.41 18.84 -10.32
CA TYR A 245 8.18 18.91 -9.55
C TYR A 245 8.02 20.18 -8.72
N GLY A 246 9.13 20.81 -8.33
CA GLY A 246 9.14 21.90 -7.35
C GLY A 246 8.92 21.40 -5.92
N PHE A 247 8.96 20.08 -5.71
CA PHE A 247 8.72 19.41 -4.45
C PHE A 247 9.37 18.03 -4.36
N TRP A 248 9.57 17.53 -3.14
CA TRP A 248 9.96 16.14 -2.90
C TRP A 248 8.73 15.25 -2.92
N ALA A 249 8.69 14.25 -3.80
CA ALA A 249 7.52 13.39 -3.94
C ALA A 249 7.27 12.59 -2.66
N ARG A 250 6.01 12.24 -2.40
CA ARG A 250 5.60 11.46 -1.21
C ARG A 250 6.39 10.16 -1.07
N ALA A 251 6.71 9.53 -2.19
CA ALA A 251 7.45 8.27 -2.22
C ALA A 251 8.87 8.37 -1.64
N ILE A 252 9.53 9.52 -1.73
CA ILE A 252 10.88 9.76 -1.17
C ILE A 252 10.83 10.45 0.20
N GLY A 253 9.67 10.42 0.87
CA GLY A 253 9.43 11.11 2.13
C GLY A 253 10.31 10.66 3.29
N ASP A 254 10.70 9.39 3.35
CA ASP A 254 11.60 8.89 4.39
C ASP A 254 13.00 9.55 4.29
N TYR A 255 13.51 9.76 3.08
CA TYR A 255 14.77 10.49 2.86
C TYR A 255 14.63 11.98 3.25
N TYR A 256 13.46 12.58 3.01
CA TYR A 256 13.15 13.94 3.47
C TYR A 256 13.11 14.02 5.01
N ALA A 257 12.48 13.05 5.67
CA ALA A 257 12.35 12.98 7.13
C ALA A 257 13.71 12.83 7.82
N HIS A 258 14.60 12.03 7.23
CA HIS A 258 16.01 11.92 7.65
C HIS A 258 16.88 13.08 7.17
N GLN A 259 16.31 14.13 6.59
CA GLN A 259 17.02 15.32 6.09
C GLN A 259 18.11 15.02 5.03
N ILE A 260 18.01 13.90 4.31
CA ILE A 260 19.00 13.51 3.30
C ILE A 260 18.95 14.47 2.11
N LEU A 261 17.75 14.74 1.61
CA LEU A 261 17.53 15.53 0.37
C LEU A 261 17.98 16.98 0.51
N GLN A 262 17.90 17.52 1.72
CA GLN A 262 18.24 18.89 2.07
C GLN A 262 19.76 19.07 2.29
N ARG A 263 20.48 17.98 2.60
CA ARG A 263 21.91 17.97 2.92
C ARG A 263 22.80 17.76 1.69
N HIS A 264 22.38 18.27 0.52
CA HIS A 264 23.08 18.10 -0.76
C HIS A 264 24.52 18.66 -0.78
N ASP A 265 24.83 19.60 0.10
CA ASP A 265 26.16 20.21 0.27
C ASP A 265 26.95 19.62 1.44
N HIS A 266 26.46 18.55 2.07
CA HIS A 266 27.15 17.93 3.19
C HIS A 266 28.51 17.34 2.75
N PRO A 267 29.62 17.62 3.44
CA PRO A 267 30.97 17.26 2.99
C PRO A 267 31.20 15.75 2.84
N ARG A 268 30.43 14.93 3.55
CA ARG A 268 30.47 13.46 3.45
C ARG A 268 29.53 12.86 2.39
N LEU A 269 28.66 13.65 1.75
CA LEU A 269 27.67 13.09 0.83
C LEU A 269 28.32 12.39 -0.37
N LYS A 270 29.41 12.96 -0.90
CA LYS A 270 30.19 12.29 -1.94
C LYS A 270 30.72 10.93 -1.49
N ALA A 271 31.27 10.84 -0.27
CA ALA A 271 31.79 9.59 0.26
C ALA A 271 30.66 8.55 0.49
N LEU A 272 29.44 9.00 0.80
CA LEU A 272 28.27 8.12 0.83
C LEU A 272 27.97 7.56 -0.56
N TYR A 273 27.97 8.41 -1.59
CA TYR A 273 27.74 7.98 -2.98
C TYR A 273 28.84 7.07 -3.52
N ASP A 274 30.09 7.26 -3.11
CA ASP A 274 31.18 6.32 -3.44
C ASP A 274 30.91 4.89 -2.89
N ILE A 275 30.04 4.75 -1.88
CA ILE A 275 29.60 3.45 -1.31
C ILE A 275 28.26 2.99 -1.92
N GLU A 276 27.29 3.90 -2.05
CA GLU A 276 25.89 3.58 -2.33
C GLU A 276 25.52 3.67 -3.82
N ASP A 277 26.03 4.66 -4.55
CA ASP A 277 25.57 4.97 -5.90
C ASP A 277 26.16 3.99 -6.93
N PRO A 278 25.35 3.21 -7.69
CA PRO A 278 25.89 2.27 -8.65
C PRO A 278 26.64 2.97 -9.77
N TYR A 279 26.36 4.25 -10.03
CA TYR A 279 27.09 5.03 -11.02
C TYR A 279 28.58 5.18 -10.67
N PHE A 280 28.96 5.12 -9.39
CA PHE A 280 30.38 5.07 -8.99
C PHE A 280 31.08 3.82 -9.55
N TYR A 281 30.35 2.71 -9.68
CA TYR A 281 30.84 1.42 -10.14
C TYR A 281 30.58 1.16 -11.65
N ARG A 282 30.07 2.16 -12.39
CA ARG A 282 29.56 2.00 -13.77
C ARG A 282 30.49 1.29 -14.73
N ASP A 283 31.81 1.53 -14.62
CA ASP A 283 32.83 0.94 -15.48
C ASP A 283 32.89 -0.60 -15.36
N ARG A 284 32.33 -1.17 -14.28
CA ARG A 284 32.26 -2.62 -14.04
C ARG A 284 31.05 -3.28 -14.70
N PHE A 285 30.06 -2.52 -15.15
CA PHE A 285 28.80 -3.07 -15.69
C PHE A 285 28.92 -3.42 -17.18
N THR A 286 29.91 -4.24 -17.55
CA THR A 286 30.14 -4.68 -18.93
C THR A 286 29.22 -5.83 -19.36
N ILE A 287 28.55 -6.48 -18.41
CA ILE A 287 27.59 -7.54 -18.64
C ILE A 287 26.27 -7.00 -19.25
N PRO A 288 25.50 -7.84 -19.96
CA PRO A 288 24.15 -7.49 -20.39
C PRO A 288 23.26 -7.01 -19.26
N LYS A 289 22.55 -5.91 -19.50
CA LYS A 289 21.59 -5.34 -18.56
C LYS A 289 20.28 -4.98 -19.25
N TYR A 290 19.17 -5.33 -18.63
CA TYR A 290 17.85 -4.95 -19.10
C TYR A 290 17.12 -4.14 -18.03
N ILE A 291 17.06 -2.82 -18.25
CA ILE A 291 16.59 -1.84 -17.27
C ILE A 291 15.09 -1.65 -17.45
N LEU A 292 14.33 -2.02 -16.42
CA LEU A 292 12.86 -2.10 -16.45
C LEU A 292 12.24 -0.99 -15.59
N ASN A 293 11.79 0.10 -16.20
CA ASN A 293 11.27 1.28 -15.51
C ASN A 293 9.79 1.55 -15.84
N SER A 294 9.14 2.38 -15.03
CA SER A 294 7.76 2.81 -15.25
C SER A 294 7.71 4.26 -15.75
N THR A 295 6.79 4.56 -16.67
CA THR A 295 6.54 5.96 -17.09
C THR A 295 5.77 6.77 -16.05
N GLY A 296 5.11 6.08 -15.11
CA GLY A 296 4.23 6.66 -14.10
C GLY A 296 4.71 6.40 -12.66
N ASP A 297 6.00 6.18 -12.47
CA ASP A 297 6.63 5.84 -11.18
C ASP A 297 6.46 6.96 -10.13
N GLN A 298 6.07 6.62 -8.90
CA GLN A 298 5.89 7.61 -7.83
C GLN A 298 7.22 8.17 -7.28
N PHE A 299 8.34 7.47 -7.46
CA PHE A 299 9.66 7.82 -6.95
C PHE A 299 10.49 8.60 -7.97
N PHE A 300 10.46 8.21 -9.24
CA PHE A 300 11.45 8.65 -10.23
C PHE A 300 10.81 9.34 -11.42
N CYS A 301 11.47 10.37 -11.95
CA CYS A 301 11.05 11.04 -13.17
C CYS A 301 11.23 10.08 -14.36
N PRO A 302 10.29 10.05 -15.33
CA PRO A 302 10.36 9.10 -16.45
C PRO A 302 11.51 9.37 -17.43
N ASP A 303 12.14 10.54 -17.34
CA ASP A 303 13.30 10.94 -18.14
C ASP A 303 14.63 10.83 -17.37
N SER A 304 14.67 10.21 -16.18
CA SER A 304 15.90 10.07 -15.38
C SER A 304 17.02 9.27 -16.05
N SER A 305 16.69 8.38 -17.00
CA SER A 305 17.70 7.63 -17.76
C SER A 305 18.73 8.50 -18.47
N GLN A 306 18.41 9.78 -18.75
CA GLN A 306 19.33 10.75 -19.33
C GLN A 306 20.62 10.96 -18.52
N PHE A 307 20.60 10.70 -17.21
CA PHE A 307 21.75 10.98 -16.34
C PHE A 307 22.83 9.90 -16.37
N TYR A 308 22.48 8.68 -16.80
CA TYR A 308 23.37 7.53 -16.65
C TYR A 308 23.39 6.58 -17.83
N PHE A 309 22.31 6.49 -18.63
CA PHE A 309 22.16 5.40 -19.59
C PHE A 309 23.28 5.38 -20.62
N ASP A 310 23.66 6.54 -21.17
CA ASP A 310 24.71 6.66 -22.19
C ASP A 310 26.10 6.27 -21.66
N ASP A 311 26.36 6.53 -20.38
CA ASP A 311 27.64 6.24 -19.73
C ASP A 311 27.83 4.74 -19.39
N LEU A 312 26.76 3.93 -19.45
CA LEU A 312 26.84 2.51 -19.14
C LEU A 312 27.59 1.74 -20.25
N PRO A 313 28.63 0.95 -19.94
CA PRO A 313 29.40 0.22 -20.95
C PRO A 313 28.71 -1.09 -21.38
N GLY A 314 29.10 -1.69 -22.50
CA GLY A 314 28.60 -3.01 -22.91
C GLY A 314 27.11 -3.01 -23.30
N GLU A 315 26.51 -4.20 -23.31
CA GLU A 315 25.14 -4.41 -23.80
C GLU A 315 24.10 -3.86 -22.81
N LYS A 316 23.23 -2.95 -23.28
CA LYS A 316 22.20 -2.29 -22.47
C LYS A 316 20.88 -2.16 -23.22
N LEU A 317 19.81 -2.59 -22.58
CA LEU A 317 18.44 -2.45 -23.05
C LEU A 317 17.65 -1.64 -22.02
N LEU A 318 16.78 -0.76 -22.50
CA LEU A 318 15.87 0.03 -21.70
C LEU A 318 14.43 -0.39 -22.00
N ARG A 319 13.56 -0.41 -20.99
CA ARG A 319 12.12 -0.64 -21.13
C ARG A 319 11.38 0.25 -20.15
N TYR A 320 10.65 1.22 -20.69
CA TYR A 320 9.60 1.91 -19.96
C TYR A 320 8.25 1.22 -20.18
N PHE A 321 7.56 0.89 -19.09
CA PHE A 321 6.19 0.39 -19.11
C PHE A 321 5.21 1.58 -19.06
N PRO A 322 4.45 1.84 -20.14
CA PRO A 322 3.45 2.89 -20.14
C PRO A 322 2.29 2.54 -19.20
N ASN A 323 1.64 3.55 -18.62
CA ASN A 323 0.46 3.38 -17.76
C ASN A 323 0.65 2.47 -16.54
N ALA A 324 1.91 2.26 -16.14
CA ALA A 324 2.26 1.52 -14.94
C ALA A 324 2.65 2.49 -13.81
N ASP A 325 2.64 2.01 -12.58
CA ASP A 325 3.23 2.69 -11.43
C ASP A 325 4.49 1.95 -10.95
N HIS A 326 5.03 2.31 -9.79
CA HIS A 326 6.23 1.68 -9.22
C HIS A 326 6.06 0.17 -8.96
N SER A 327 4.84 -0.37 -8.91
CA SER A 327 4.62 -1.80 -8.69
C SER A 327 4.77 -2.64 -9.96
N LEU A 328 4.67 -2.02 -11.14
CA LEU A 328 4.51 -2.68 -12.44
C LEU A 328 3.39 -3.74 -12.48
N ARG A 329 2.42 -3.69 -11.54
CA ARG A 329 1.26 -4.59 -11.58
C ARG A 329 0.46 -4.36 -12.84
N ASP A 330 -0.21 -5.42 -13.29
CA ASP A 330 -1.02 -5.44 -14.51
C ASP A 330 -0.24 -5.09 -15.80
N THR A 331 1.07 -5.36 -15.80
CA THR A 331 1.94 -5.25 -16.98
C THR A 331 2.49 -6.60 -17.42
N GLU A 332 3.08 -6.64 -18.61
CA GLU A 332 3.80 -7.78 -19.16
C GLU A 332 5.25 -7.94 -18.63
N VAL A 333 5.58 -7.41 -17.44
CA VAL A 333 6.95 -7.44 -16.89
C VAL A 333 7.52 -8.86 -16.80
N ALA A 334 6.72 -9.85 -16.41
CA ALA A 334 7.15 -11.25 -16.34
C ALA A 334 7.57 -11.80 -17.71
N GLN A 335 6.81 -11.46 -18.76
CA GLN A 335 7.09 -11.91 -20.14
C GLN A 335 8.42 -11.33 -20.63
N ASN A 336 8.69 -10.05 -20.30
CA ASN A 336 9.95 -9.38 -20.64
C ASN A 336 11.16 -9.98 -19.92
N ILE A 337 11.00 -10.32 -18.63
CA ILE A 337 12.05 -11.01 -17.86
C ILE A 337 12.34 -12.38 -18.48
N ILE A 338 11.30 -13.16 -18.81
CA ILE A 338 11.45 -14.48 -19.42
C ILE A 338 12.15 -14.38 -20.78
N ALA A 339 11.70 -13.46 -21.65
CA ALA A 339 12.31 -13.27 -22.97
C ALA A 339 13.80 -12.97 -22.84
N PHE A 340 14.18 -11.93 -22.07
CA PHE A 340 15.58 -11.57 -21.90
C PHE A 340 16.41 -12.69 -21.26
N TYR A 341 15.88 -13.35 -20.23
CA TYR A 341 16.60 -14.42 -19.56
C TYR A 341 16.81 -15.63 -20.48
N GLN A 342 15.80 -16.00 -21.28
CA GLN A 342 15.91 -17.07 -22.28
C GLN A 342 17.04 -16.78 -23.28
N MET A 343 17.12 -15.55 -23.80
CA MET A 343 18.20 -15.15 -24.72
C MET A 343 19.59 -15.26 -24.08
N ILE A 344 19.72 -15.02 -22.77
CA ILE A 344 21.00 -15.19 -22.04
C ILE A 344 21.37 -16.67 -21.93
N ILE A 345 20.42 -17.54 -21.55
CA ILE A 345 20.71 -18.97 -21.35
C ILE A 345 20.94 -19.73 -22.66
N ASP A 346 20.31 -19.27 -23.75
CA ASP A 346 20.49 -19.83 -25.10
C ASP A 346 21.67 -19.20 -25.86
N ASN A 347 22.36 -18.23 -25.25
CA ASN A 347 23.46 -17.47 -25.86
C ASN A 347 23.07 -16.80 -27.20
N GLN A 348 21.78 -16.51 -27.39
CA GLN A 348 21.26 -15.79 -28.55
C GLN A 348 21.73 -14.35 -28.53
N ALA A 349 21.96 -13.70 -29.68
CA ALA A 349 22.26 -12.26 -29.69
C ALA A 349 21.01 -11.44 -29.30
N ARG A 350 21.16 -10.50 -28.36
CA ARG A 350 20.11 -9.51 -28.04
C ARG A 350 20.11 -8.39 -29.09
N PRO A 351 18.96 -7.76 -29.36
CA PRO A 351 18.86 -6.75 -30.40
C PRO A 351 19.73 -5.54 -30.09
N LYS A 352 20.49 -5.10 -31.08
CA LYS A 352 21.22 -3.83 -31.03
C LYS A 352 20.37 -2.76 -31.68
N TYR A 353 20.08 -1.70 -30.95
CA TYR A 353 19.44 -0.51 -31.48
C TYR A 353 20.03 0.73 -30.82
N SER A 354 19.90 1.86 -31.49
CA SER A 354 20.28 3.17 -30.97
C SER A 354 19.21 4.18 -31.30
N TRP A 355 19.21 5.29 -30.57
CA TRP A 355 18.33 6.42 -30.86
C TRP A 355 19.06 7.74 -30.73
N SER A 356 18.54 8.76 -31.41
CA SER A 356 18.95 10.15 -31.29
C SER A 356 17.74 11.02 -31.00
N PHE A 357 17.96 12.07 -30.21
CA PHE A 357 17.02 13.17 -30.04
C PHE A 357 17.37 14.26 -31.04
N GLU A 358 16.60 14.35 -32.12
CA GLU A 358 16.84 15.29 -33.21
C GLU A 358 16.51 16.73 -32.81
N LYS A 359 17.11 17.70 -33.52
CA LYS A 359 16.92 19.14 -33.29
C LYS A 359 15.49 19.61 -33.49
N ASP A 360 14.72 18.92 -34.34
CA ASP A 360 13.31 19.23 -34.63
C ASP A 360 12.33 18.67 -33.58
N GLY A 361 12.84 18.06 -32.50
CA GLY A 361 12.03 17.46 -31.46
C GLY A 361 11.78 15.95 -31.65
N SER A 362 12.11 15.37 -32.80
CA SER A 362 11.81 13.95 -33.07
C SER A 362 12.77 12.97 -32.37
N ILE A 363 12.29 11.76 -32.09
CA ILE A 363 13.14 10.62 -31.72
C ILE A 363 13.35 9.80 -32.98
N ARG A 364 14.61 9.57 -33.37
CA ARG A 364 14.95 8.69 -34.48
C ARG A 364 15.67 7.45 -33.96
N VAL A 365 15.14 6.28 -34.30
CA VAL A 365 15.67 4.97 -33.91
C VAL A 365 16.28 4.27 -35.12
N LYS A 366 17.49 3.73 -34.94
CA LYS A 366 18.10 2.77 -35.86
C LYS A 366 18.19 1.42 -35.18
N SER A 367 17.70 0.38 -35.84
CA SER A 367 17.79 -1.00 -35.36
C SER A 367 18.74 -1.80 -36.23
N GLY A 368 19.66 -2.54 -35.61
CA GLY A 368 20.48 -3.55 -36.26
C GLY A 368 19.83 -4.94 -36.28
N ALA A 369 18.61 -5.07 -35.73
CA ALA A 369 17.82 -6.30 -35.73
C ALA A 369 16.42 -6.06 -36.33
N PRO A 370 15.79 -7.06 -36.96
CA PRO A 370 14.42 -6.93 -37.47
C PRO A 370 13.43 -6.55 -36.37
N VAL A 371 12.71 -5.44 -36.58
CA VAL A 371 11.67 -4.96 -35.65
C VAL A 371 10.32 -5.49 -36.14
N ARG A 372 9.65 -6.30 -35.31
CA ARG A 372 8.30 -6.83 -35.61
C ARG A 372 7.25 -5.73 -35.54
N LYS A 373 7.38 -4.83 -34.57
CA LYS A 373 6.44 -3.73 -34.33
C LYS A 373 7.15 -2.57 -33.65
N ALA A 374 6.86 -1.35 -34.09
CA ALA A 374 7.29 -0.12 -33.42
C ALA A 374 6.07 0.71 -33.03
N LEU A 375 6.02 1.15 -31.77
CA LEU A 375 4.94 1.97 -31.23
C LEU A 375 5.49 3.28 -30.67
N LEU A 376 4.91 4.40 -31.07
CA LEU A 376 5.08 5.68 -30.38
C LEU A 376 4.07 5.73 -29.24
N TRP A 377 4.56 5.75 -28.00
CA TRP A 377 3.79 6.03 -26.80
C TRP A 377 3.87 7.51 -26.44
N GLN A 378 2.75 8.14 -26.08
CA GLN A 378 2.72 9.53 -25.64
C GLN A 378 1.65 9.83 -24.58
N ALA A 379 1.92 10.77 -23.68
CA ALA A 379 0.97 11.36 -22.75
C ALA A 379 1.23 12.86 -22.62
N THR A 380 0.17 13.67 -22.51
CA THR A 380 0.28 15.13 -22.33
C THR A 380 -0.29 15.54 -20.98
N ASN A 381 0.48 16.30 -20.21
CA ASN A 381 0.00 17.00 -19.02
C ASN A 381 0.05 18.51 -19.26
N ALA A 382 -1.13 19.10 -19.42
CA ALA A 382 -1.28 20.53 -19.68
C ALA A 382 -0.89 21.43 -18.49
N LYS A 383 -0.77 20.88 -17.26
CA LYS A 383 -0.66 21.66 -16.02
C LYS A 383 0.72 21.61 -15.37
N ALA A 384 1.44 20.50 -15.49
CA ALA A 384 2.72 20.28 -14.83
C ALA A 384 3.60 19.31 -15.61
N ARG A 385 4.92 19.40 -15.42
CA ARG A 385 5.88 18.40 -15.92
C ARG A 385 5.87 17.16 -15.01
N ASP A 386 4.70 16.59 -14.77
CA ASP A 386 4.50 15.46 -13.87
C ASP A 386 3.67 14.38 -14.57
N PHE A 387 4.30 13.22 -14.80
CA PHE A 387 3.71 12.10 -15.53
C PHE A 387 3.46 10.89 -14.64
N ARG A 388 3.55 11.05 -13.32
CA ARG A 388 3.28 9.97 -12.36
C ARG A 388 1.85 9.46 -12.56
N LEU A 389 1.64 8.16 -12.40
CA LEU A 389 0.32 7.55 -12.61
C LEU A 389 -0.73 8.17 -11.67
N VAL A 390 -0.32 8.50 -10.44
CA VAL A 390 -1.18 9.18 -9.45
C VAL A 390 -1.60 10.58 -9.89
N THR A 391 -0.80 11.25 -10.73
CA THR A 391 -1.05 12.62 -11.20
C THR A 391 -1.91 12.65 -12.46
N ILE A 392 -1.61 11.80 -13.45
CA ILE A 392 -2.22 11.87 -14.77
C ILE A 392 -3.05 10.64 -15.17
N GLY A 393 -3.15 9.63 -14.31
CA GLY A 393 -3.84 8.38 -14.63
C GLY A 393 -3.23 7.62 -15.82
N LYS A 394 -3.95 6.62 -16.32
CA LYS A 394 -3.53 5.80 -17.48
C LYS A 394 -3.77 6.53 -18.81
N THR A 395 -3.02 7.60 -19.04
CA THR A 395 -3.21 8.49 -20.21
C THR A 395 -2.19 8.31 -21.33
N TYR A 396 -1.18 7.44 -21.16
CA TYR A 396 -0.31 7.08 -22.27
C TYR A 396 -1.11 6.32 -23.33
N THR A 397 -1.06 6.81 -24.56
CA THR A 397 -1.66 6.18 -25.74
C THR A 397 -0.57 5.81 -26.73
N SER A 398 -0.81 4.79 -27.56
CA SER A 398 0.13 4.37 -28.59
C SER A 398 -0.41 4.50 -30.00
N LYS A 399 0.49 4.76 -30.93
CA LYS A 399 0.26 4.62 -32.37
C LYS A 399 1.42 3.87 -33.00
N GLU A 400 1.15 3.06 -34.01
CA GLU A 400 2.20 2.34 -34.73
C GLU A 400 3.05 3.30 -35.58
N VAL A 401 4.35 3.07 -35.63
CA VAL A 401 5.31 3.82 -36.44
C VAL A 401 5.87 2.90 -37.51
N LYS A 402 5.73 3.32 -38.77
CA LYS A 402 6.31 2.60 -39.91
C LYS A 402 7.78 3.01 -40.10
N PRO A 403 8.64 2.09 -40.58
CA PRO A 403 10.01 2.43 -40.92
C PRO A 403 10.03 3.44 -42.08
N ALA A 404 10.97 4.37 -42.05
CA ALA A 404 11.33 5.22 -43.18
C ALA A 404 12.09 4.41 -44.25
N GLU A 405 12.34 5.02 -45.41
CA GLU A 405 13.05 4.38 -46.54
C GLU A 405 14.44 3.85 -46.15
N ASP A 406 15.11 4.51 -45.22
CA ASP A 406 16.41 4.10 -44.70
C ASP A 406 16.34 3.06 -43.56
N GLY A 407 15.14 2.52 -43.29
CA GLY A 407 14.87 1.54 -42.24
C GLY A 407 14.79 2.12 -40.82
N SER A 408 14.94 3.45 -40.64
CA SER A 408 14.83 4.09 -39.33
C SER A 408 13.38 4.32 -38.92
N TYR A 409 13.11 4.30 -37.61
CA TYR A 409 11.79 4.64 -37.06
C TYR A 409 11.87 6.04 -36.47
N THR A 410 11.11 6.98 -37.04
CA THR A 410 11.11 8.38 -36.58
C THR A 410 9.75 8.73 -35.99
N ALA A 411 9.76 9.19 -34.75
CA ALA A 411 8.58 9.66 -34.03
C ALA A 411 8.71 11.15 -33.74
N ARG A 412 7.78 11.94 -34.27
CA ARG A 412 7.65 13.36 -33.97
C ARG A 412 6.29 13.64 -33.34
N ILE A 413 6.31 14.50 -32.34
CA ILE A 413 5.12 15.13 -31.78
C ILE A 413 5.29 16.64 -31.88
N ASP A 414 4.18 17.37 -31.97
CA ASP A 414 4.23 18.82 -31.85
C ASP A 414 4.45 19.21 -30.39
N THR A 415 5.20 20.30 -30.18
CA THR A 415 5.32 20.86 -28.82
C THR A 415 3.94 21.38 -28.41
N PRO A 416 3.39 20.96 -27.25
CA PRO A 416 2.07 21.38 -26.84
C PRO A 416 2.05 22.89 -26.59
N MET A 417 0.96 23.58 -26.97
CA MET A 417 0.80 25.02 -26.69
C MET A 417 0.83 25.33 -25.19
N GLN A 418 0.46 24.35 -24.35
CA GLN A 418 0.46 24.45 -22.91
C GLN A 418 0.88 23.11 -22.27
N GLY A 419 1.72 23.18 -21.25
CA GLY A 419 2.17 22.02 -20.48
C GLY A 419 3.29 21.24 -21.16
N TRP A 420 3.34 19.93 -20.91
CA TRP A 420 4.39 19.03 -21.38
C TRP A 420 3.81 17.74 -21.94
N THR A 421 4.42 17.23 -23.00
CA THR A 421 4.13 15.91 -23.57
C THR A 421 5.35 15.01 -23.43
N ALA A 422 5.19 13.89 -22.72
CA ALA A 422 6.17 12.82 -22.64
C ALA A 422 5.90 11.78 -23.72
N PHE A 423 6.94 11.32 -24.41
CA PHE A 423 6.82 10.31 -25.45
C PHE A 423 8.10 9.50 -25.66
N PHE A 424 7.95 8.29 -26.18
CA PHE A 424 9.05 7.37 -26.49
C PHE A 424 8.64 6.34 -27.54
N LEU A 425 9.62 5.68 -28.15
CA LEU A 425 9.39 4.56 -29.05
C LEU A 425 9.58 3.23 -28.31
N GLU A 426 8.62 2.32 -28.44
CA GLU A 426 8.72 0.89 -28.10
C GLU A 426 8.99 0.09 -29.36
N LEU A 427 9.93 -0.85 -29.28
CA LEU A 427 10.31 -1.78 -30.35
C LEU A 427 10.06 -3.20 -29.83
N GLU A 428 9.38 -4.00 -30.64
CA GLU A 428 9.17 -5.43 -30.38
C GLU A 428 10.08 -6.25 -31.30
N PHE A 429 10.85 -7.15 -30.70
CA PHE A 429 11.80 -8.03 -31.36
C PHE A 429 11.40 -9.49 -31.14
N ASP A 430 11.78 -10.33 -32.10
CA ASP A 430 11.77 -11.77 -31.87
C ASP A 430 12.80 -12.14 -30.80
N SER A 431 12.42 -13.03 -29.89
CA SER A 431 13.32 -13.64 -28.90
C SER A 431 13.58 -15.11 -29.20
N GLU A 432 13.02 -15.66 -30.28
CA GLU A 432 12.97 -17.10 -30.61
C GLU A 432 12.31 -17.99 -29.51
N GLY A 433 11.86 -17.39 -28.42
CA GLY A 433 11.11 -18.02 -27.35
C GLY A 433 9.61 -17.70 -27.39
N LYS A 434 8.92 -18.09 -26.33
CA LYS A 434 7.45 -17.94 -26.20
C LYS A 434 6.96 -16.49 -26.22
N PHE A 435 7.75 -15.57 -25.67
CA PHE A 435 7.38 -14.16 -25.51
C PHE A 435 8.37 -13.27 -26.26
N PRO A 436 7.91 -12.25 -27.02
CA PRO A 436 8.81 -11.33 -27.70
C PRO A 436 9.60 -10.50 -26.69
N LEU A 437 10.79 -10.04 -27.10
CA LEU A 437 11.54 -9.04 -26.33
C LEU A 437 11.07 -7.66 -26.74
N LYS A 438 10.63 -6.85 -25.78
CA LYS A 438 10.36 -5.43 -26.01
C LYS A 438 11.52 -4.59 -25.51
N ALA A 439 11.78 -3.46 -26.16
CA ALA A 439 12.71 -2.46 -25.67
C ALA A 439 12.20 -1.07 -26.03
N THR A 440 12.69 -0.03 -25.38
CA THR A 440 12.26 1.35 -25.62
C THR A 440 13.44 2.28 -25.74
N THR A 441 13.23 3.41 -26.42
CA THR A 441 14.12 4.57 -26.24
C THR A 441 13.99 5.13 -24.82
N ALA A 442 14.84 6.10 -24.47
CA ALA A 442 14.56 6.98 -23.34
C ALA A 442 13.29 7.81 -23.59
N VAL A 443 12.65 8.27 -22.52
CA VAL A 443 11.50 9.17 -22.59
C VAL A 443 12.00 10.57 -22.93
N ARG A 444 11.42 11.18 -23.98
CA ARG A 444 11.61 12.58 -24.32
C ARG A 444 10.40 13.37 -23.85
N ILE A 445 10.62 14.58 -23.33
CA ILE A 445 9.56 15.48 -22.87
C ILE A 445 9.69 16.80 -23.62
N LEU A 446 8.59 17.27 -24.23
CA LEU A 446 8.53 18.55 -24.93
C LEU A 446 7.45 19.47 -24.32
N PRO A 447 7.72 20.78 -24.17
CA PRO A 447 9.01 21.43 -24.38
C PRO A 447 10.04 20.96 -23.33
N ASP A 448 11.32 20.88 -23.72
CA ASP A 448 12.40 20.48 -22.81
C ASP A 448 12.78 21.64 -21.87
N THR A 449 11.90 21.88 -20.91
CA THR A 449 12.01 22.95 -19.92
C THR A 449 11.75 22.38 -18.54
N LEU A 450 12.46 22.90 -17.53
CA LEU A 450 12.30 22.54 -16.13
C LEU A 450 11.60 23.71 -15.41
N PRO A 451 10.36 23.53 -14.91
CA PRO A 451 9.58 24.64 -14.34
C PRO A 451 10.23 25.29 -13.11
N TYR A 452 11.04 24.54 -12.37
CA TYR A 452 11.68 24.98 -11.13
C TYR A 452 13.21 24.89 -11.22
N ARG A 453 13.78 25.15 -12.40
CA ARG A 453 15.23 25.11 -12.61
C ARG A 453 15.96 25.99 -11.61
N GLY A 454 17.01 25.46 -10.98
CA GLY A 454 17.82 26.16 -9.98
C GLY A 454 17.15 26.34 -8.62
N ILE A 455 16.07 25.60 -8.32
CA ILE A 455 15.41 25.64 -7.01
C ILE A 455 16.39 25.27 -5.88
N ASP A 456 16.35 26.04 -4.79
CA ASP A 456 17.16 25.77 -3.59
C ASP A 456 16.67 24.49 -2.90
N LEU A 457 17.44 23.41 -3.03
CA LEU A 457 17.11 22.08 -2.49
C LEU A 457 16.81 22.08 -0.98
N LYS A 458 17.37 23.03 -0.21
CA LYS A 458 17.10 23.15 1.23
C LYS A 458 15.70 23.69 1.52
N LYS A 459 15.09 24.37 0.56
CA LYS A 459 13.76 24.99 0.65
C LYS A 459 12.70 24.24 -0.15
N VAL A 460 13.11 23.24 -0.95
CA VAL A 460 12.16 22.39 -1.69
C VAL A 460 11.23 21.73 -0.67
N PRO A 461 9.93 22.02 -0.76
CA PRO A 461 8.99 21.51 0.20
C PRO A 461 8.63 20.05 -0.10
N TYR A 462 8.29 19.30 0.94
CA TYR A 462 7.81 17.93 0.78
C TYR A 462 6.36 17.92 0.30
N GLU A 463 6.04 17.10 -0.69
CA GLU A 463 4.69 16.97 -1.28
C GLU A 463 3.63 16.75 -0.21
N GLY A 464 3.92 15.89 0.78
CA GLY A 464 3.03 15.64 1.91
C GLY A 464 2.81 16.84 2.85
N LEU A 465 3.59 17.92 2.72
CA LEU A 465 3.46 19.18 3.47
C LEU A 465 2.99 20.35 2.59
N LEU A 466 3.17 20.26 1.28
CA LEU A 466 2.72 21.28 0.31
C LEU A 466 1.23 21.31 0.10
N GLU A 467 0.59 20.20 0.43
CA GLU A 467 -0.82 20.16 0.61
C GLU A 467 -1.19 20.98 1.87
N LYS A 468 -1.33 22.31 1.69
CA LYS A 468 -2.62 22.87 2.10
C LYS A 468 -3.66 22.04 1.34
N PRO A 469 -4.68 21.46 1.99
CA PRO A 469 -5.65 20.60 1.30
C PRO A 469 -6.07 21.29 0.01
N LYS A 470 -5.58 20.79 -1.14
CA LYS A 470 -5.77 21.46 -2.42
C LYS A 470 -7.00 20.86 -3.10
N PRO A 471 -7.86 21.72 -3.66
CA PRO A 471 -9.26 21.39 -3.93
C PRO A 471 -9.38 20.53 -5.18
N VAL A 472 -10.26 19.54 -5.12
CA VAL A 472 -10.83 18.86 -6.29
C VAL A 472 -11.33 19.93 -7.29
N SER A 473 -11.02 19.80 -8.58
CA SER A 473 -11.56 20.71 -9.60
C SER A 473 -13.09 20.60 -9.61
N ALA A 474 -13.76 21.69 -9.20
CA ALA A 474 -15.19 21.98 -9.33
C ALA A 474 -16.09 20.78 -9.70
N ALA A 475 -16.28 19.88 -8.75
CA ALA A 475 -17.59 19.86 -8.12
C ALA A 475 -17.47 20.81 -6.90
N PRO A 476 -18.52 21.59 -6.58
CA PRO A 476 -18.39 22.93 -6.01
C PRO A 476 -17.56 22.98 -4.73
N LYS A 477 -16.79 24.07 -4.58
CA LYS A 477 -15.98 24.42 -3.39
C LYS A 477 -16.59 23.85 -2.12
N ASN A 478 -15.87 22.97 -1.43
CA ASN A 478 -16.15 22.70 -0.03
C ASN A 478 -14.85 22.82 0.77
N GLU A 479 -14.96 23.53 1.87
CA GLU A 479 -13.94 23.91 2.85
C GLU A 479 -13.08 22.72 3.29
N ALA A 480 -11.89 22.97 3.85
CA ALA A 480 -11.05 21.95 4.48
C ALA A 480 -11.93 20.94 5.23
N THR A 481 -11.99 19.70 4.76
CA THR A 481 -12.95 18.70 5.23
C THR A 481 -12.87 18.58 6.75
N PRO A 482 -13.83 19.13 7.52
CA PRO A 482 -13.67 19.26 8.95
C PRO A 482 -13.63 17.87 9.60
N HIS A 483 -12.57 17.60 10.35
CA HIS A 483 -12.53 16.48 11.30
C HIS A 483 -12.92 17.01 12.67
N VAL A 484 -14.03 16.50 13.18
CA VAL A 484 -14.60 16.91 14.46
C VAL A 484 -14.41 15.77 15.44
N THR A 485 -13.88 16.06 16.62
CA THR A 485 -13.88 15.09 17.73
C THR A 485 -15.31 14.93 18.24
N VAL A 486 -15.82 13.70 18.22
CA VAL A 486 -17.15 13.34 18.73
C VAL A 486 -17.05 12.93 20.19
N TYR A 487 -16.05 12.12 20.52
CA TYR A 487 -15.78 11.63 21.88
C TYR A 487 -14.29 11.34 22.02
N ALA A 488 -13.62 12.01 22.97
CA ALA A 488 -12.26 11.71 23.38
C ALA A 488 -12.14 12.05 24.87
N GLU A 489 -11.75 11.06 25.68
CA GLU A 489 -11.55 11.23 27.12
C GLU A 489 -10.20 10.59 27.48
N PRO A 490 -9.30 11.29 28.20
CA PRO A 490 -8.02 10.73 28.61
C PRO A 490 -8.18 9.42 29.40
N GLY A 491 -7.38 8.42 29.06
CA GLY A 491 -7.42 7.09 29.65
C GLY A 491 -8.58 6.21 29.18
N ARG A 492 -9.39 6.68 28.21
CA ARG A 492 -10.57 5.97 27.71
C ARG A 492 -10.39 5.51 26.27
N PHE A 493 -11.20 4.54 25.90
CA PHE A 493 -11.32 4.00 24.56
C PHE A 493 -12.70 4.38 24.01
N GLY A 494 -12.78 4.84 22.76
CA GLY A 494 -14.00 4.98 21.98
C GLY A 494 -13.91 4.16 20.71
N GLY A 495 -14.91 3.31 20.43
CA GLY A 495 -14.88 2.43 19.27
C GLY A 495 -16.22 2.03 18.68
N TRP A 496 -16.11 1.44 17.48
CA TRP A 496 -17.14 0.63 16.81
C TRP A 496 -18.52 1.25 16.57
N PRO A 497 -18.66 2.48 16.03
CA PRO A 497 -19.99 3.03 15.74
C PRO A 497 -20.82 2.15 14.77
N ALA A 498 -20.17 1.40 13.87
CA ALA A 498 -20.85 0.44 13.00
C ALA A 498 -21.51 -0.77 13.72
N ASN A 499 -21.14 -1.09 14.97
CA ASN A 499 -21.89 -2.07 15.76
C ASN A 499 -23.21 -1.50 16.29
N HIS A 500 -23.34 -0.17 16.28
CA HIS A 500 -24.45 0.54 16.91
C HIS A 500 -25.48 0.98 15.90
N GLY A 501 -25.39 2.19 15.38
CA GLY A 501 -26.45 2.84 14.61
C GLY A 501 -26.17 4.32 14.49
N LEU A 502 -26.66 4.91 13.42
CA LEU A 502 -26.56 6.34 13.16
C LEU A 502 -27.87 6.78 12.51
N TRP A 503 -28.50 7.80 13.09
CA TRP A 503 -29.80 8.33 12.68
C TRP A 503 -29.70 9.84 12.48
N ALA A 504 -30.50 10.39 11.57
CA ALA A 504 -30.53 11.81 11.32
C ALA A 504 -31.96 12.32 11.09
N TRP A 505 -32.25 13.49 11.66
CA TRP A 505 -33.50 14.24 11.51
C TRP A 505 -33.16 15.66 11.05
N GLY A 506 -32.81 15.77 9.76
CA GLY A 506 -32.20 17.00 9.24
C GLY A 506 -30.77 17.18 9.74
N ASN A 507 -30.50 18.27 10.47
CA ASN A 507 -29.18 18.53 11.08
C ASN A 507 -28.99 17.87 12.45
N GLU A 508 -30.05 17.35 13.05
CA GLU A 508 -29.91 16.54 14.27
C GLU A 508 -29.38 15.16 13.89
N ILE A 509 -28.24 14.76 14.44
CA ILE A 509 -27.59 13.47 14.20
C ILE A 509 -27.37 12.77 15.53
N LEU A 510 -27.71 11.48 15.60
CA LEU A 510 -27.47 10.62 16.75
C LEU A 510 -26.66 9.41 16.30
N VAL A 511 -25.55 9.13 16.98
CA VAL A 511 -24.71 7.96 16.72
C VAL A 511 -24.44 7.20 18.02
N GLY A 512 -24.54 5.89 17.99
CA GLY A 512 -24.11 5.04 19.10
C GLY A 512 -22.67 4.56 18.95
N PHE A 513 -21.98 4.30 20.05
CA PHE A 513 -20.62 3.74 20.07
C PHE A 513 -20.33 3.05 21.40
N SER A 514 -19.26 2.26 21.45
CA SER A 514 -18.73 1.69 22.69
C SER A 514 -17.68 2.61 23.29
N ALA A 515 -17.80 2.88 24.59
CA ALA A 515 -16.76 3.51 25.38
C ALA A 515 -16.21 2.52 26.41
N GLY A 516 -14.91 2.55 26.69
CA GLY A 516 -14.29 1.69 27.70
C GLY A 516 -13.03 2.34 28.24
N PHE A 517 -12.24 1.57 28.98
CA PHE A 517 -10.95 2.03 29.48
C PHE A 517 -9.84 1.66 28.50
N HIS A 518 -8.89 2.56 28.28
CA HIS A 518 -7.74 2.26 27.44
C HIS A 518 -6.78 1.31 28.16
N LYS A 519 -6.29 0.30 27.42
CA LYS A 519 -5.14 -0.52 27.82
C LYS A 519 -4.44 -0.97 26.55
N ASP A 520 -3.16 -0.66 26.44
CA ASP A 520 -2.37 -1.15 25.32
C ASP A 520 -2.22 -2.67 25.42
N LEU A 521 -2.85 -3.39 24.47
CA LEU A 521 -2.78 -4.85 24.37
C LEU A 521 -1.87 -5.30 23.20
N GLY A 522 -1.03 -4.40 22.69
CA GLY A 522 -0.15 -4.64 21.56
C GLY A 522 -0.85 -4.54 20.20
N LEU A 523 -0.09 -4.84 19.14
CA LEU A 523 -0.48 -4.54 17.75
C LEU A 523 -1.62 -5.43 17.19
N GLU A 524 -1.84 -6.58 17.80
CA GLU A 524 -2.76 -7.60 17.27
C GLU A 524 -4.18 -7.51 17.86
N ARG A 525 -4.36 -6.75 18.94
CA ARG A 525 -5.62 -6.64 19.69
C ARG A 525 -6.10 -5.19 19.76
N HIS A 526 -7.40 -5.01 19.96
CA HIS A 526 -7.96 -3.70 20.27
C HIS A 526 -7.45 -3.22 21.62
N SER A 527 -7.00 -1.97 21.70
CA SER A 527 -6.38 -1.39 22.91
C SER A 527 -7.42 -0.91 23.94
N ILE A 528 -8.25 -1.85 24.40
CA ILE A 528 -9.29 -1.67 25.42
C ILE A 528 -9.04 -2.63 26.60
N ASP A 529 -9.24 -2.15 27.82
CA ASP A 529 -9.11 -2.94 29.04
C ASP A 529 -10.30 -3.87 29.22
N ARG A 530 -10.06 -5.16 29.04
CA ARG A 530 -11.11 -6.19 29.03
C ARG A 530 -11.66 -6.52 30.42
N GLU A 531 -10.99 -6.06 31.46
CA GLU A 531 -11.36 -6.29 32.86
C GLU A 531 -12.16 -5.12 33.45
N LYS A 532 -12.32 -4.04 32.67
CA LYS A 532 -13.02 -2.82 33.11
C LYS A 532 -14.34 -2.61 32.36
N PRO A 533 -15.25 -1.81 32.94
CA PRO A 533 -16.55 -1.55 32.34
C PRO A 533 -16.47 -1.04 30.89
N GLU A 534 -17.30 -1.60 30.02
CA GLU A 534 -17.65 -1.06 28.72
C GLU A 534 -19.04 -0.42 28.79
N GLU A 535 -19.19 0.76 28.22
CA GLU A 535 -20.44 1.52 28.14
C GLU A 535 -20.90 1.61 26.69
N HIS A 536 -22.22 1.51 26.46
CA HIS A 536 -22.81 1.87 25.17
C HIS A 536 -23.35 3.30 25.26
N LEU A 537 -22.60 4.23 24.68
CA LEU A 537 -22.93 5.66 24.70
C LEU A 537 -23.59 6.08 23.39
N LEU A 538 -24.28 7.22 23.46
CA LEU A 538 -24.79 7.95 22.31
C LEU A 538 -24.06 9.30 22.23
N ALA A 539 -23.78 9.78 21.02
CA ALA A 539 -23.37 11.15 20.77
C ALA A 539 -24.41 11.82 19.89
N ARG A 540 -24.92 12.98 20.33
CA ARG A 540 -25.90 13.79 19.62
C ARG A 540 -25.29 15.09 19.13
N SER A 541 -25.50 15.40 17.87
CA SER A 541 -25.25 16.72 17.29
C SER A 541 -26.56 17.37 16.89
N LEU A 542 -26.69 18.68 17.11
CA LEU A 542 -27.84 19.49 16.67
C LEU A 542 -27.51 20.39 15.48
N ASP A 543 -26.25 20.41 15.05
CA ASP A 543 -25.69 21.36 14.07
C ASP A 543 -25.05 20.65 12.86
N GLY A 544 -25.53 19.44 12.56
CA GLY A 544 -25.07 18.67 11.40
C GLY A 544 -23.67 18.08 11.59
N GLY A 545 -23.29 17.76 12.82
CA GLY A 545 -22.06 17.06 13.17
C GLY A 545 -20.88 17.95 13.56
N LEU A 546 -21.09 19.25 13.76
CA LEU A 546 -20.03 20.21 14.11
C LEU A 546 -19.72 20.19 15.61
N THR A 547 -20.73 20.00 16.45
CA THR A 547 -20.58 19.81 17.89
C THR A 547 -21.37 18.60 18.36
N TRP A 548 -20.90 17.96 19.44
CA TRP A 548 -21.46 16.70 19.93
C TRP A 548 -21.65 16.75 21.46
N LYS A 549 -22.79 16.23 21.91
CA LYS A 549 -23.10 15.99 23.31
C LYS A 549 -23.21 14.50 23.56
N ILE A 550 -22.52 14.01 24.59
CA ILE A 550 -22.59 12.60 24.99
C ILE A 550 -23.82 12.37 25.87
N GLU A 551 -24.54 11.29 25.57
CA GLU A 551 -25.71 10.83 26.30
C GLU A 551 -25.47 9.38 26.75
N ASN A 552 -25.74 9.10 28.02
CA ASN A 552 -25.61 7.75 28.57
C ASN A 552 -27.00 7.14 28.83
N PRO A 553 -27.55 6.36 27.88
CA PRO A 553 -28.89 5.77 28.00
C PRO A 553 -29.01 4.76 29.15
N SER A 554 -27.88 4.20 29.61
CA SER A 554 -27.84 3.22 30.69
C SER A 554 -28.26 3.81 32.04
N THR A 555 -28.06 5.12 32.24
CA THR A 555 -28.52 5.85 33.44
C THR A 555 -30.05 5.94 33.54
N LYS A 556 -30.75 5.69 32.43
CA LYS A 556 -32.21 5.59 32.36
C LYS A 556 -32.70 4.14 32.29
N GLY A 557 -31.82 3.16 32.52
CA GLY A 557 -32.16 1.73 32.46
C GLY A 557 -32.25 1.15 31.05
N SER A 558 -31.72 1.83 30.03
CA SER A 558 -31.85 1.41 28.63
C SER A 558 -30.50 1.21 27.93
N LEU A 559 -30.46 0.35 26.91
CA LEU A 559 -29.24 0.03 26.13
C LEU A 559 -28.02 -0.38 26.97
N ILE A 560 -28.26 -1.01 28.13
CA ILE A 560 -27.20 -1.45 29.05
C ILE A 560 -26.34 -2.54 28.35
N PRO A 561 -25.01 -2.35 28.26
CA PRO A 561 -24.11 -3.34 27.65
C PRO A 561 -24.09 -4.65 28.44
N SER A 562 -24.38 -5.75 27.74
CA SER A 562 -24.48 -7.09 28.31
C SER A 562 -24.07 -8.15 27.28
N GLY A 563 -23.62 -9.30 27.79
CA GLY A 563 -23.29 -10.49 26.99
C GLY A 563 -21.80 -10.67 26.72
N LYS A 564 -21.45 -11.85 26.19
CA LYS A 564 -20.07 -12.26 25.87
C LYS A 564 -19.45 -11.51 24.69
N GLY A 565 -20.25 -10.77 23.93
CA GLY A 565 -19.83 -9.96 22.79
C GLY A 565 -19.18 -8.63 23.17
N LEU A 566 -19.19 -8.27 24.46
CA LEU A 566 -18.47 -7.10 24.95
C LEU A 566 -16.95 -7.31 24.87
N HIS A 567 -16.24 -6.22 24.66
CA HIS A 567 -14.79 -6.19 24.75
C HIS A 567 -14.31 -5.85 26.17
N GLY A 568 -15.12 -5.13 26.97
CA GLY A 568 -14.96 -4.98 28.42
C GLY A 568 -15.92 -5.87 29.22
N ILE A 569 -16.31 -5.42 30.41
CA ILE A 569 -17.34 -6.05 31.24
C ILE A 569 -18.60 -5.19 31.36
N THR A 570 -19.73 -5.79 31.73
CA THR A 570 -20.93 -5.03 32.08
C THR A 570 -20.64 -4.06 33.25
N PRO A 571 -21.06 -2.78 33.16
CA PRO A 571 -20.87 -1.81 34.22
C PRO A 571 -21.47 -2.29 35.57
N PRO A 572 -20.70 -2.24 36.67
CA PRO A 572 -21.19 -2.62 37.99
C PRO A 572 -22.46 -1.86 38.39
N GLY A 573 -23.39 -2.55 39.04
CA GLY A 573 -24.63 -1.95 39.52
C GLY A 573 -25.70 -1.71 38.44
N LEU A 574 -25.39 -1.93 37.16
CA LEU A 574 -26.36 -1.87 36.07
C LEU A 574 -26.71 -3.27 35.58
N LYS A 575 -28.00 -3.56 35.49
CA LYS A 575 -28.53 -4.82 34.93
C LYS A 575 -29.45 -4.49 33.77
N GLU A 576 -29.21 -5.10 32.61
CA GLU A 576 -30.12 -4.99 31.47
C GLU A 576 -31.52 -5.50 31.89
N PRO A 577 -32.60 -4.79 31.52
CA PRO A 577 -33.95 -5.26 31.78
C PRO A 577 -34.19 -6.64 31.18
N GLU A 578 -35.10 -7.41 31.77
CA GLU A 578 -35.50 -8.69 31.18
C GLU A 578 -36.01 -8.47 29.76
N TRP A 579 -35.58 -9.34 28.86
CA TRP A 579 -35.98 -9.21 27.46
C TRP A 579 -37.46 -9.54 27.35
N ALA A 580 -38.18 -8.75 26.57
CA ALA A 580 -39.60 -8.96 26.32
C ALA A 580 -39.83 -9.40 24.87
N ASP A 581 -41.00 -9.97 24.59
CA ASP A 581 -41.45 -10.08 23.21
C ASP A 581 -42.05 -8.73 22.81
N CYS A 582 -41.81 -8.31 21.56
CA CYS A 582 -42.37 -7.05 21.10
C CYS A 582 -43.90 -7.18 20.97
N PRO A 583 -44.70 -6.25 21.53
CA PRO A 583 -46.16 -6.33 21.43
C PRO A 583 -46.67 -6.17 19.98
N GLY A 584 -45.84 -5.65 19.08
CA GLY A 584 -46.23 -5.29 17.72
C GLY A 584 -46.70 -3.86 17.59
N GLY A 585 -47.14 -3.51 16.38
CA GLY A 585 -47.73 -2.22 16.09
C GLY A 585 -46.76 -1.04 16.14
N VAL A 586 -45.44 -1.29 16.16
CA VAL A 586 -44.44 -0.22 16.05
C VAL A 586 -44.67 0.51 14.73
N ASP A 587 -44.80 1.84 14.80
CA ASP A 587 -44.83 2.70 13.64
C ASP A 587 -43.39 3.02 13.19
N PHE A 588 -42.87 2.21 12.28
CA PHE A 588 -41.53 2.42 11.70
C PHE A 588 -41.43 3.66 10.82
N THR A 589 -42.57 4.21 10.39
CA THR A 589 -42.66 5.45 9.60
C THR A 589 -42.76 6.69 10.47
N HIS A 590 -42.81 6.54 11.80
CA HIS A 590 -42.82 7.67 12.72
C HIS A 590 -41.60 8.56 12.47
N PRO A 591 -41.78 9.89 12.35
CA PRO A 591 -40.70 10.80 11.93
C PRO A 591 -39.49 10.77 12.88
N ASP A 592 -39.72 10.47 14.16
CA ASP A 592 -38.69 10.43 15.21
C ASP A 592 -38.15 9.00 15.48
N PHE A 593 -38.44 8.06 14.59
CA PHE A 593 -38.09 6.65 14.75
C PHE A 593 -36.58 6.39 14.68
N ALA A 594 -36.09 5.57 15.61
CA ALA A 594 -34.77 4.96 15.56
C ALA A 594 -34.85 3.50 16.05
N LEU A 595 -34.17 2.57 15.40
CA LEU A 595 -34.04 1.18 15.85
C LEU A 595 -32.60 0.77 15.92
N THR A 596 -32.24 0.05 16.97
CA THR A 596 -30.90 -0.51 17.16
C THR A 596 -30.97 -1.98 17.53
N ALA A 597 -30.10 -2.81 16.95
CA ALA A 597 -29.98 -4.23 17.24
C ALA A 597 -28.66 -4.53 17.96
N ARG A 598 -28.67 -5.49 18.90
CA ARG A 598 -27.51 -5.84 19.71
C ARG A 598 -27.35 -7.36 19.82
N MET A 599 -26.13 -7.79 19.53
CA MET A 599 -25.68 -9.16 19.71
C MET A 599 -25.33 -9.49 21.15
N THR A 600 -25.58 -10.74 21.55
CA THR A 600 -25.06 -11.30 22.81
C THR A 600 -23.63 -11.78 22.65
N SER A 601 -23.31 -12.29 21.47
CA SER A 601 -22.03 -12.83 21.05
C SER A 601 -21.95 -12.78 19.52
N THR A 602 -20.76 -12.95 18.95
CA THR A 602 -20.57 -13.11 17.51
C THR A 602 -20.98 -14.50 17.00
N THR A 603 -21.10 -15.49 17.89
CA THR A 603 -21.40 -16.89 17.53
C THR A 603 -22.60 -17.48 18.26
N GLU A 604 -23.04 -16.86 19.35
CA GLU A 604 -24.16 -17.31 20.19
C GLU A 604 -25.30 -16.29 20.15
N GLY A 605 -26.53 -16.76 20.32
CA GLY A 605 -27.71 -15.91 20.49
C GLY A 605 -28.56 -16.34 21.69
N PRO A 606 -29.80 -15.83 21.84
CA PRO A 606 -30.47 -14.92 20.90
C PRO A 606 -29.87 -13.50 20.91
N SER A 607 -30.30 -12.69 19.95
CA SER A 607 -30.03 -11.26 19.88
C SER A 607 -31.24 -10.45 20.35
N ARG A 608 -31.09 -9.13 20.46
CA ARG A 608 -32.20 -8.23 20.80
C ARG A 608 -32.23 -6.98 19.91
N PHE A 609 -33.36 -6.31 19.90
CA PHE A 609 -33.49 -4.96 19.35
C PHE A 609 -34.22 -4.03 20.32
N SER A 610 -33.97 -2.74 20.17
CA SER A 610 -34.68 -1.67 20.86
C SER A 610 -35.05 -0.62 19.85
N TYR A 611 -36.11 0.13 20.12
CA TYR A 611 -36.49 1.26 19.28
C TYR A 611 -36.87 2.48 20.10
N SER A 612 -36.84 3.63 19.47
CA SER A 612 -37.25 4.92 20.01
C SER A 612 -38.21 5.56 19.01
N LEU A 613 -39.18 6.30 19.54
CA LEU A 613 -40.09 7.16 18.78
C LEU A 613 -39.91 8.64 19.17
N ASP A 614 -38.82 8.96 19.85
CA ASP A 614 -38.52 10.30 20.39
C ASP A 614 -37.05 10.68 20.15
N ARG A 615 -36.51 10.28 18.99
CA ARG A 615 -35.15 10.56 18.53
C ARG A 615 -34.06 10.03 19.47
N GLY A 616 -34.28 8.86 20.03
CA GLY A 616 -33.35 8.15 20.91
C GLY A 616 -33.24 8.71 22.33
N LYS A 617 -34.18 9.57 22.76
CA LYS A 617 -34.20 10.09 24.14
C LYS A 617 -34.62 9.02 25.14
N ASN A 618 -35.56 8.17 24.74
CA ASN A 618 -35.99 6.97 25.45
C ASN A 618 -36.02 5.78 24.48
N TRP A 619 -35.66 4.61 24.99
CA TRP A 619 -35.62 3.38 24.21
C TRP A 619 -36.55 2.34 24.82
N LEU A 620 -37.44 1.80 24.01
CA LEU A 620 -38.32 0.68 24.34
C LEU A 620 -37.62 -0.64 23.98
N GLY A 621 -37.77 -1.64 24.85
CA GLY A 621 -37.07 -2.93 24.79
C GLY A 621 -36.12 -3.13 25.99
N PRO A 622 -35.18 -4.09 25.91
CA PRO A 622 -34.83 -4.92 24.76
C PRO A 622 -35.91 -5.96 24.39
N PHE A 623 -36.21 -6.06 23.10
CA PHE A 623 -37.10 -7.06 22.54
C PHE A 623 -36.31 -8.20 21.92
N ARG A 624 -36.78 -9.44 22.09
CA ARG A 624 -36.12 -10.63 21.55
C ARG A 624 -36.10 -10.64 20.01
N LEU A 625 -34.95 -11.00 19.43
CA LEU A 625 -34.85 -11.45 18.04
C LEU A 625 -34.74 -12.98 18.00
N PRO A 626 -35.53 -13.68 17.16
CA PRO A 626 -35.40 -15.12 16.96
C PRO A 626 -34.01 -15.52 16.46
N LEU A 627 -33.70 -16.82 16.57
CA LEU A 627 -32.47 -17.41 16.03
C LEU A 627 -32.57 -17.76 14.55
N PHE A 628 -33.77 -17.73 13.95
CA PHE A 628 -34.01 -18.06 12.54
C PHE A 628 -33.43 -19.42 12.11
N ASN A 629 -33.50 -20.42 13.00
CA ASN A 629 -32.90 -21.76 12.81
C ASN A 629 -31.38 -21.74 12.56
N THR A 630 -30.67 -20.78 13.17
CA THR A 630 -29.20 -20.69 13.13
C THR A 630 -28.61 -20.88 14.53
N PRO A 631 -27.32 -21.25 14.65
CA PRO A 631 -26.67 -21.40 15.96
C PRO A 631 -26.59 -20.10 16.79
N GLY A 632 -26.61 -18.95 16.13
CA GLY A 632 -26.48 -17.66 16.78
C GLY A 632 -26.66 -16.51 15.79
N ILE A 633 -27.12 -15.37 16.28
CA ILE A 633 -27.29 -14.15 15.50
C ILE A 633 -26.41 -13.07 16.11
N ALA A 634 -25.42 -12.60 15.35
CA ALA A 634 -24.55 -11.48 15.68
C ALA A 634 -25.20 -10.18 15.19
N ALA A 635 -26.35 -9.83 15.78
CA ALA A 635 -27.14 -8.69 15.34
C ALA A 635 -26.37 -7.37 15.52
N ARG A 636 -26.29 -6.64 14.42
CA ARG A 636 -25.83 -5.26 14.34
C ARG A 636 -26.84 -4.51 13.47
N THR A 637 -26.97 -3.21 13.69
CA THR A 637 -28.06 -2.45 13.06
C THR A 637 -27.78 -2.22 11.58
N ASP A 638 -28.62 -2.78 10.73
CA ASP A 638 -28.83 -2.40 9.34
C ASP A 638 -30.30 -2.74 9.01
N TYR A 639 -31.08 -1.76 8.59
CA TYR A 639 -32.52 -1.94 8.39
C TYR A 639 -33.09 -1.03 7.30
N LEU A 640 -34.19 -1.47 6.71
CA LEU A 640 -35.01 -0.69 5.79
C LEU A 640 -36.46 -0.71 6.25
N VAL A 641 -37.03 0.50 6.40
CA VAL A 641 -38.46 0.67 6.60
C VAL A 641 -39.16 0.50 5.26
N ASN A 642 -40.15 -0.39 5.20
CA ASN A 642 -40.98 -0.65 4.03
C ASN A 642 -42.36 -0.01 4.17
N GLY A 643 -42.82 0.22 5.39
CA GLY A 643 -44.12 0.83 5.69
C GLY A 643 -44.35 0.93 7.20
N LYS A 644 -45.54 1.40 7.59
CA LYS A 644 -45.88 1.69 9.00
C LYS A 644 -45.53 0.55 9.96
N HIS A 645 -45.86 -0.69 9.60
CA HIS A 645 -45.60 -1.88 10.41
C HIS A 645 -44.67 -2.88 9.72
N ASP A 646 -44.02 -2.46 8.64
CA ASP A 646 -43.22 -3.31 7.76
C ASP A 646 -41.77 -2.85 7.73
N CYS A 647 -40.86 -3.72 8.18
CA CYS A 647 -39.44 -3.42 8.28
C CYS A 647 -38.61 -4.67 7.99
N THR A 648 -37.49 -4.46 7.31
CA THR A 648 -36.50 -5.50 7.01
C THR A 648 -35.22 -5.24 7.79
N LEU A 649 -34.67 -6.24 8.48
CA LEU A 649 -33.32 -6.20 9.07
C LEU A 649 -32.35 -7.04 8.25
N PHE A 650 -31.11 -6.57 8.18
CA PHE A 650 -29.98 -7.25 7.58
C PHE A 650 -29.01 -7.63 8.69
N LEU A 651 -28.90 -8.93 8.95
CA LEU A 651 -28.20 -9.47 10.12
C LEU A 651 -27.02 -10.33 9.69
N THR A 652 -26.21 -10.74 10.66
CA THR A 652 -25.17 -11.76 10.48
C THR A 652 -25.50 -12.94 11.39
N ALA A 653 -25.57 -14.14 10.83
CA ALA A 653 -25.68 -15.38 11.57
C ALA A 653 -24.32 -16.06 11.75
N ALA A 654 -24.24 -16.88 12.78
CA ALA A 654 -23.26 -17.94 12.87
C ALA A 654 -23.49 -18.94 11.72
N LYS A 655 -22.38 -19.36 11.11
CA LYS A 655 -22.29 -20.39 10.09
C LYS A 655 -22.59 -21.76 10.69
N ALA A 656 -22.83 -22.75 9.83
CA ALA A 656 -23.11 -24.13 10.24
C ALA A 656 -22.02 -24.74 11.15
N ASN A 657 -20.78 -24.28 11.02
CA ASN A 657 -19.65 -24.71 11.85
C ASN A 657 -19.52 -24.00 13.22
N GLY A 658 -20.52 -23.21 13.61
CA GLY A 658 -20.53 -22.50 14.90
C GLY A 658 -19.66 -21.24 14.96
N LYS A 659 -19.09 -20.78 13.84
CA LYS A 659 -18.33 -19.51 13.75
C LYS A 659 -19.18 -18.40 13.13
N GLU A 660 -18.92 -17.14 13.46
CA GLU A 660 -19.58 -16.00 12.82
C GLU A 660 -19.30 -16.01 11.32
N GLY A 661 -20.26 -15.59 10.47
CA GLY A 661 -19.86 -15.24 9.11
C GLY A 661 -20.84 -15.33 7.96
N ARG A 662 -22.17 -15.43 8.16
CA ARG A 662 -23.10 -15.45 7.03
C ARG A 662 -24.21 -14.40 7.16
N PRO A 663 -24.35 -13.45 6.22
CA PRO A 663 -25.41 -12.46 6.31
C PRO A 663 -26.78 -13.00 5.86
N LEU A 664 -27.84 -12.52 6.49
CA LEU A 664 -29.23 -12.88 6.20
C LEU A 664 -30.15 -11.66 6.22
N CYS A 665 -31.30 -11.81 5.59
CA CYS A 665 -32.39 -10.84 5.56
C CYS A 665 -33.60 -11.39 6.32
N VAL A 666 -34.19 -10.58 7.21
CA VAL A 666 -35.39 -10.94 7.98
C VAL A 666 -36.40 -9.80 7.95
N ARG A 667 -37.70 -10.10 7.95
CA ARG A 667 -38.77 -9.10 7.77
C ARG A 667 -39.86 -9.25 8.82
N THR A 668 -40.37 -8.12 9.30
CA THR A 668 -41.61 -8.01 10.07
C THR A 668 -42.66 -7.27 9.25
N THR A 669 -43.93 -7.60 9.45
CA THR A 669 -45.09 -6.90 8.85
C THR A 669 -46.16 -6.54 9.88
N ASP A 670 -45.88 -6.81 11.16
CA ASP A 670 -46.77 -6.63 12.30
C ASP A 670 -46.16 -5.67 13.35
N GLY A 671 -45.25 -4.80 12.92
CA GLY A 671 -44.63 -3.79 13.76
C GLY A 671 -43.67 -4.39 14.78
N GLY A 672 -42.90 -5.42 14.39
CA GLY A 672 -41.85 -6.02 15.21
C GLY A 672 -42.31 -7.16 16.11
N LYS A 673 -43.61 -7.52 16.13
CA LYS A 673 -44.13 -8.64 16.94
C LYS A 673 -43.54 -9.97 16.51
N SER A 674 -43.46 -10.19 15.20
CA SER A 674 -42.81 -11.36 14.62
C SER A 674 -41.79 -10.96 13.55
N TRP A 675 -40.66 -11.67 13.54
CA TRP A 675 -39.62 -11.56 12.52
C TRP A 675 -39.54 -12.87 11.76
N LYS A 676 -39.70 -12.81 10.44
CA LYS A 676 -39.63 -13.97 9.54
C LYS A 676 -38.31 -13.96 8.79
N PHE A 677 -37.66 -15.12 8.71
CA PHE A 677 -36.53 -15.31 7.78
C PHE A 677 -37.01 -15.09 6.35
N LEU A 678 -36.27 -14.28 5.58
CA LEU A 678 -36.58 -14.01 4.18
C LEU A 678 -35.62 -14.78 3.27
N SER A 679 -34.32 -14.56 3.43
CA SER A 679 -33.30 -15.18 2.58
C SER A 679 -31.90 -15.06 3.17
N TRP A 680 -30.97 -15.84 2.61
CA TRP A 680 -29.54 -15.67 2.79
C TRP A 680 -28.99 -14.65 1.78
N ILE A 681 -28.02 -13.85 2.21
CA ILE A 681 -27.27 -12.97 1.31
C ILE A 681 -25.99 -13.69 0.94
N GLY A 682 -25.99 -14.29 -0.26
CA GLY A 682 -24.90 -15.09 -0.75
C GLY A 682 -24.77 -16.48 -0.11
N GLN A 683 -23.77 -17.21 -0.57
CA GLN A 683 -23.43 -18.54 -0.06
C GLN A 683 -22.71 -18.44 1.29
N GLU A 684 -22.72 -19.54 2.05
CA GLU A 684 -21.92 -19.61 3.28
C GLU A 684 -20.42 -19.55 2.90
N PRO A 685 -19.66 -18.54 3.37
CA PRO A 685 -18.27 -18.38 2.94
C PRO A 685 -17.33 -19.29 3.74
N GLU A 686 -16.22 -19.70 3.11
CA GLU A 686 -15.13 -20.43 3.78
C GLU A 686 -14.57 -19.61 4.96
N GLY A 687 -14.25 -18.33 4.70
CA GLY A 687 -13.89 -17.35 5.72
C GLY A 687 -15.11 -16.72 6.39
N TYR A 688 -15.30 -15.41 6.30
CA TYR A 688 -16.54 -14.78 6.77
C TYR A 688 -17.05 -13.71 5.80
N GLY A 689 -18.37 -13.52 5.80
CA GLY A 689 -19.10 -12.39 5.25
C GLY A 689 -19.98 -11.82 6.35
N ILE A 690 -19.76 -10.57 6.77
CA ILE A 690 -20.42 -10.00 7.95
C ILE A 690 -20.75 -8.53 7.73
N MET A 691 -21.56 -7.97 8.64
CA MET A 691 -21.83 -6.53 8.73
C MET A 691 -22.35 -5.95 7.40
N PRO A 692 -23.53 -6.40 6.94
CA PRO A 692 -24.15 -5.81 5.77
C PRO A 692 -24.41 -4.31 5.97
N SER A 693 -24.35 -3.55 4.88
CA SER A 693 -24.82 -2.17 4.82
C SER A 693 -25.62 -1.98 3.54
N THR A 694 -26.91 -1.66 3.69
CA THR A 694 -27.90 -1.83 2.63
C THR A 694 -28.58 -0.52 2.26
N VAL A 695 -28.83 -0.34 0.96
CA VAL A 695 -29.64 0.78 0.44
C VAL A 695 -30.74 0.25 -0.49
N ARG A 696 -31.88 0.94 -0.48
CA ARG A 696 -32.96 0.73 -1.45
C ARG A 696 -32.63 1.50 -2.72
N LEU A 697 -32.73 0.86 -3.89
CA LEU A 697 -32.54 1.46 -5.22
C LEU A 697 -33.85 1.68 -5.97
N GLY A 698 -34.82 0.78 -5.77
CA GLY A 698 -36.18 0.90 -6.30
C GLY A 698 -37.18 0.31 -5.32
N GLU A 699 -38.43 0.15 -5.75
CA GLU A 699 -39.50 -0.45 -4.92
C GLU A 699 -39.05 -1.79 -4.30
N ASN A 700 -38.54 -2.69 -5.16
CA ASN A 700 -38.07 -4.03 -4.79
C ASN A 700 -36.57 -4.24 -5.01
N GLU A 701 -35.86 -3.27 -5.60
CA GLU A 701 -34.42 -3.40 -5.86
C GLU A 701 -33.60 -2.87 -4.68
N LEU A 702 -32.75 -3.74 -4.11
CA LEU A 702 -31.84 -3.40 -3.02
C LEU A 702 -30.40 -3.75 -3.39
N LEU A 703 -29.46 -2.97 -2.86
CA LEU A 703 -28.03 -3.24 -2.93
C LEU A 703 -27.50 -3.32 -1.50
N THR A 704 -26.73 -4.36 -1.20
CA THR A 704 -26.03 -4.50 0.07
C THR A 704 -24.54 -4.71 -0.16
N THR A 705 -23.72 -4.16 0.71
CA THR A 705 -22.27 -4.42 0.75
C THR A 705 -21.92 -5.15 2.02
N ILE A 706 -20.99 -6.11 1.93
CA ILE A 706 -20.62 -6.98 3.06
C ILE A 706 -19.11 -6.98 3.27
N ARG A 707 -18.68 -7.04 4.53
CA ARG A 707 -17.28 -7.22 4.90
C ARG A 707 -16.88 -8.68 4.70
N CYS A 708 -15.94 -8.91 3.81
CA CYS A 708 -15.45 -10.26 3.49
C CYS A 708 -14.02 -10.47 4.01
N ARG A 709 -13.71 -11.69 4.45
CA ARG A 709 -12.34 -12.11 4.74
C ARG A 709 -12.13 -13.58 4.43
N LEU A 710 -10.95 -13.89 3.88
CA LEU A 710 -10.42 -15.25 3.72
C LEU A 710 -8.92 -15.22 4.00
N GLY A 711 -8.48 -15.97 5.02
CA GLY A 711 -7.09 -15.90 5.51
C GLY A 711 -6.69 -14.48 5.90
N LYS A 712 -5.70 -13.93 5.20
CA LYS A 712 -5.20 -12.54 5.38
C LYS A 712 -5.86 -11.52 4.45
N LYS A 713 -6.60 -11.96 3.43
CA LYS A 713 -7.26 -11.07 2.46
C LYS A 713 -8.57 -10.57 3.05
N SER A 714 -8.81 -9.26 3.01
CA SER A 714 -10.09 -8.64 3.40
C SER A 714 -10.56 -7.66 2.34
N TRP A 715 -11.84 -7.72 1.97
CA TRP A 715 -12.43 -6.94 0.87
C TRP A 715 -13.91 -6.65 1.16
N ILE A 716 -14.57 -5.89 0.29
CA ILE A 716 -16.00 -5.60 0.37
C ILE A 716 -16.67 -6.05 -0.92
N ASP A 717 -17.58 -7.00 -0.83
CA ASP A 717 -18.43 -7.44 -1.94
C ASP A 717 -19.79 -6.74 -1.90
N ALA A 718 -20.37 -6.55 -3.09
CA ALA A 718 -21.71 -6.05 -3.29
C ALA A 718 -22.63 -7.17 -3.79
N TYR A 719 -23.83 -7.23 -3.24
CA TYR A 719 -24.90 -8.15 -3.63
C TYR A 719 -26.16 -7.35 -3.94
N ARG A 720 -26.91 -7.83 -4.93
CA ARG A 720 -28.12 -7.18 -5.43
C ARG A 720 -29.30 -8.14 -5.37
N THR A 721 -30.46 -7.58 -5.07
CA THR A 721 -31.77 -8.23 -5.19
C THR A 721 -32.69 -7.32 -5.98
N LYS A 722 -33.59 -7.90 -6.78
CA LYS A 722 -34.64 -7.17 -7.51
C LYS A 722 -36.06 -7.56 -7.05
N ASP A 723 -36.16 -8.42 -6.06
CA ASP A 723 -37.41 -9.03 -5.60
C ASP A 723 -37.67 -8.75 -4.11
N GLY A 724 -37.17 -7.62 -3.59
CA GLY A 724 -37.41 -7.19 -2.21
C GLY A 724 -36.62 -7.99 -1.18
N GLY A 725 -35.53 -8.63 -1.59
CA GLY A 725 -34.65 -9.41 -0.71
C GLY A 725 -35.00 -10.89 -0.60
N HIS A 726 -35.81 -11.45 -1.51
CA HIS A 726 -36.07 -12.90 -1.53
C HIS A 726 -34.89 -13.67 -2.15
N ASN A 727 -34.23 -13.09 -3.16
CA ASN A 727 -33.05 -13.67 -3.79
C ASN A 727 -31.93 -12.64 -3.96
N TRP A 728 -30.70 -13.05 -3.67
CA TRP A 728 -29.51 -12.21 -3.77
C TRP A 728 -28.51 -12.79 -4.75
N ILE A 729 -28.01 -11.95 -5.65
CA ILE A 729 -26.98 -12.27 -6.63
C ILE A 729 -25.74 -11.46 -6.27
N TRP A 730 -24.57 -12.10 -6.29
CA TRP A 730 -23.31 -11.38 -6.21
C TRP A 730 -23.19 -10.45 -7.42
N ASP A 731 -22.99 -9.16 -7.17
CA ASP A 731 -22.93 -8.15 -8.22
C ASP A 731 -21.47 -7.92 -8.64
N GLN A 732 -20.62 -7.53 -7.69
CA GLN A 732 -19.18 -7.32 -7.88
C GLN A 732 -18.43 -7.16 -6.55
N THR A 733 -17.10 -7.04 -6.62
CA THR A 733 -16.27 -6.58 -5.50
C THR A 733 -16.13 -5.06 -5.50
N ALA A 734 -16.85 -4.37 -4.63
CA ALA A 734 -16.86 -2.90 -4.54
C ALA A 734 -15.50 -2.31 -4.10
N VAL A 735 -14.82 -3.01 -3.19
CA VAL A 735 -13.48 -2.66 -2.69
C VAL A 735 -12.64 -3.93 -2.60
N ALA A 736 -11.62 -4.05 -3.44
CA ALA A 736 -10.82 -5.27 -3.55
C ALA A 736 -9.85 -5.51 -2.38
N ASP A 737 -9.49 -4.46 -1.66
CA ASP A 737 -8.57 -4.51 -0.52
C ASP A 737 -8.95 -3.48 0.55
N THR A 738 -9.02 -3.92 1.80
CA THR A 738 -9.28 -3.09 2.98
C THR A 738 -8.17 -3.22 4.03
N GLY A 739 -7.02 -3.79 3.66
CA GLY A 739 -5.97 -4.20 4.58
C GLY A 739 -6.44 -5.33 5.48
N GLU A 740 -6.34 -5.15 6.80
CA GLU A 740 -6.76 -6.15 7.80
C GLU A 740 -8.28 -6.19 8.07
N GLY A 741 -9.07 -5.47 7.26
CA GLY A 741 -10.52 -5.60 7.18
C GLY A 741 -11.30 -4.58 8.00
N ASN A 742 -12.30 -3.94 7.39
CA ASN A 742 -13.20 -2.97 8.01
C ASN A 742 -14.61 -3.12 7.44
N PRO A 743 -15.69 -2.89 8.22
CA PRO A 743 -17.04 -2.97 7.67
C PRO A 743 -17.37 -1.79 6.74
N PRO A 744 -18.24 -2.01 5.75
CA PRO A 744 -18.77 -0.93 4.92
C PRO A 744 -19.82 -0.09 5.68
N SER A 745 -19.98 1.16 5.26
CA SER A 745 -21.19 1.95 5.49
C SER A 745 -21.62 2.60 4.18
N MET A 746 -22.82 2.26 3.73
CA MET A 746 -23.38 2.65 2.45
C MET A 746 -24.64 3.50 2.66
N ILE A 747 -24.73 4.62 1.94
CA ILE A 747 -25.92 5.47 1.89
C ILE A 747 -26.27 5.78 0.43
N ARG A 748 -27.56 5.91 0.13
CA ARG A 748 -28.05 6.50 -1.11
C ARG A 748 -28.16 8.01 -0.89
N LEU A 749 -27.50 8.77 -1.74
CA LEU A 749 -27.54 10.22 -1.73
C LEU A 749 -28.85 10.70 -2.33
N LYS A 750 -29.27 11.92 -1.97
CA LYS A 750 -30.47 12.58 -2.50
C LYS A 750 -30.46 12.76 -4.02
N ASP A 751 -29.28 12.71 -4.65
CA ASP A 751 -29.09 12.77 -6.09
C ASP A 751 -28.94 11.39 -6.73
N GLU A 752 -29.40 10.35 -6.04
CA GLU A 752 -29.47 8.97 -6.52
C GLU A 752 -28.13 8.21 -6.61
N ARG A 753 -27.00 8.90 -6.42
CA ARG A 753 -25.69 8.25 -6.32
C ARG A 753 -25.60 7.43 -5.04
N ILE A 754 -24.70 6.45 -5.03
CA ILE A 754 -24.41 5.64 -3.84
C ILE A 754 -23.05 6.03 -3.30
N CYS A 755 -22.99 6.31 -2.00
CA CYS A 755 -21.75 6.55 -1.28
C CYS A 755 -21.43 5.34 -0.40
N LEU A 756 -20.26 4.75 -0.59
CA LEU A 756 -19.68 3.71 0.25
C LEU A 756 -18.49 4.27 1.02
N THR A 757 -18.52 4.14 2.34
CA THR A 757 -17.43 4.55 3.25
C THR A 757 -16.87 3.33 3.99
N TYR A 758 -15.56 3.28 4.19
CA TYR A 758 -14.87 2.16 4.85
C TYR A 758 -13.55 2.62 5.47
N GLY A 759 -13.10 1.92 6.52
CA GLY A 759 -11.73 2.06 7.01
C GLY A 759 -10.74 1.22 6.21
N TYR A 760 -9.49 1.66 6.14
CA TYR A 760 -8.37 0.94 5.52
C TYR A 760 -7.33 0.60 6.57
N ARG A 761 -7.19 -0.69 6.86
CA ARG A 761 -6.34 -1.20 7.93
C ARG A 761 -5.02 -1.75 7.39
N ALA A 762 -4.40 -1.00 6.50
CA ALA A 762 -3.03 -1.17 6.05
C ALA A 762 -2.42 0.22 5.83
N ALA A 763 -1.10 0.33 5.87
CA ALA A 763 -0.45 1.63 5.68
C ALA A 763 -0.68 2.16 4.25
N PRO A 764 -1.05 3.45 4.07
CA PRO A 764 -1.40 4.42 5.11
C PRO A 764 -2.79 4.14 5.72
N PHE A 765 -2.84 4.00 7.04
CA PHE A 765 -4.08 3.67 7.76
C PHE A 765 -5.03 4.87 7.70
N GLY A 766 -6.32 4.61 7.51
CA GLY A 766 -7.22 5.73 7.26
C GLY A 766 -8.68 5.39 7.00
N MET A 767 -9.41 6.40 6.57
CA MET A 767 -10.81 6.37 6.15
C MET A 767 -10.92 6.74 4.68
N ARG A 768 -11.73 5.99 3.95
CA ARG A 768 -11.90 6.12 2.51
C ARG A 768 -13.38 6.07 2.15
N ALA A 769 -13.71 6.60 0.98
CA ALA A 769 -15.01 6.49 0.37
C ALA A 769 -14.91 6.17 -1.12
N LYS A 770 -15.97 5.64 -1.70
CA LYS A 770 -16.16 5.52 -3.15
C LYS A 770 -17.58 5.94 -3.48
N ILE A 771 -17.75 6.66 -4.59
CA ILE A 771 -19.05 7.04 -5.12
C ILE A 771 -19.38 6.18 -6.33
N SER A 772 -20.60 5.69 -6.41
CA SER A 772 -21.14 5.06 -7.60
C SER A 772 -22.24 5.96 -8.19
N ALA A 773 -22.09 6.30 -9.47
CA ALA A 773 -23.07 7.10 -10.21
C ALA A 773 -24.12 6.23 -10.94
N ASP A 774 -23.95 4.92 -10.95
CA ASP A 774 -24.76 3.96 -11.71
C ASP A 774 -25.39 2.89 -10.81
N GLN A 775 -25.79 3.32 -9.59
CA GLN A 775 -26.49 2.50 -8.61
C GLN A 775 -25.70 1.25 -8.16
N GLY A 776 -24.38 1.38 -8.03
CA GLY A 776 -23.48 0.37 -7.49
C GLY A 776 -22.98 -0.64 -8.51
N LYS A 777 -23.22 -0.42 -9.82
CA LYS A 777 -22.71 -1.27 -10.91
C LYS A 777 -21.24 -1.02 -11.19
N THR A 778 -20.79 0.21 -11.05
CA THR A 778 -19.38 0.59 -11.04
C THR A 778 -19.09 1.54 -9.88
N TRP A 779 -17.86 1.54 -9.39
CA TRP A 779 -17.43 2.40 -8.31
C TRP A 779 -16.30 3.30 -8.80
N GLY A 780 -16.47 4.61 -8.60
CA GLY A 780 -15.49 5.62 -8.94
C GLY A 780 -14.18 5.49 -8.15
N PRO A 781 -13.23 6.42 -8.40
CA PRO A 781 -11.98 6.42 -7.67
C PRO A 781 -12.21 6.55 -6.17
N GLU A 782 -11.23 6.08 -5.41
CA GLU A 782 -11.25 6.21 -3.97
C GLU A 782 -11.05 7.67 -3.55
N ILE A 783 -11.90 8.12 -2.63
CA ILE A 783 -11.85 9.42 -1.98
C ILE A 783 -11.21 9.18 -0.61
N LEU A 784 -10.03 9.75 -0.39
CA LEU A 784 -9.37 9.72 0.91
C LEU A 784 -10.09 10.69 1.85
N LEU A 785 -10.79 10.15 2.85
CA LEU A 785 -11.42 10.97 3.89
C LEU A 785 -10.41 11.32 4.98
N ARG A 786 -9.52 10.40 5.32
CA ARG A 786 -8.48 10.57 6.36
C ARG A 786 -7.35 9.56 6.15
N GLY A 787 -6.08 9.94 6.27
CA GLY A 787 -4.93 9.09 5.91
C GLY A 787 -3.76 9.09 6.91
N ASP A 788 -3.98 9.68 8.08
CA ASP A 788 -3.04 9.92 9.18
C ASP A 788 -3.26 8.94 10.35
N GLY A 789 -3.81 7.74 10.09
CA GLY A 789 -4.08 6.77 11.14
C GLY A 789 -2.80 6.20 11.74
N GLY A 790 -2.73 6.15 13.06
CA GLY A 790 -1.57 5.65 13.79
C GLY A 790 -1.37 4.14 13.71
N GLY A 791 -2.34 3.38 13.18
CA GLY A 791 -2.30 1.92 13.12
C GLY A 791 -3.61 1.28 12.63
N ARG A 792 -3.69 -0.06 12.72
CA ARG A 792 -4.84 -0.83 12.21
C ARG A 792 -6.14 -0.62 12.96
N ASP A 793 -6.10 -0.12 14.20
CA ASP A 793 -7.28 -0.05 15.06
C ASP A 793 -8.06 1.25 14.82
N VAL A 794 -8.57 1.37 13.59
CA VAL A 794 -9.38 2.49 13.08
C VAL A 794 -10.61 2.00 12.32
N GLY A 795 -11.57 2.88 12.06
CA GLY A 795 -12.67 2.70 11.10
C GLY A 795 -14.03 2.43 11.72
N TYR A 796 -14.72 1.38 11.26
CA TYR A 796 -16.11 1.08 11.62
C TYR A 796 -17.07 2.25 11.32
N PRO A 797 -17.04 2.81 10.09
CA PRO A 797 -17.76 4.04 9.80
C PRO A 797 -19.27 3.88 9.83
N ARG A 798 -19.95 5.00 10.03
CA ARG A 798 -21.38 5.22 9.74
C ARG A 798 -21.54 6.58 9.09
N SER A 799 -22.36 6.67 8.05
CA SER A 799 -22.54 7.90 7.28
C SER A 799 -24.01 8.31 7.20
N VAL A 800 -24.28 9.63 7.17
CA VAL A 800 -25.56 10.24 6.79
C VAL A 800 -25.33 11.46 5.92
N GLN A 801 -26.31 11.78 5.07
CA GLN A 801 -26.30 13.01 4.30
C GLN A 801 -27.10 14.10 5.03
N ARG A 802 -26.49 15.27 5.20
CA ARG A 802 -27.10 16.48 5.75
C ARG A 802 -28.14 17.09 4.79
N PRO A 803 -29.01 17.98 5.29
CA PRO A 803 -29.89 18.81 4.47
C PRO A 803 -29.17 19.53 3.32
N ASP A 804 -27.97 20.06 3.58
CA ASP A 804 -27.13 20.79 2.62
C ASP A 804 -26.37 19.92 1.61
N GLY A 805 -26.58 18.60 1.63
CA GLY A 805 -25.97 17.65 0.71
C GLY A 805 -24.58 17.13 1.12
N LYS A 806 -23.94 17.73 2.14
CA LYS A 806 -22.69 17.18 2.72
C LYS A 806 -22.97 15.86 3.45
N ILE A 807 -21.97 15.02 3.57
CA ILE A 807 -22.00 13.75 4.29
C ILE A 807 -21.26 13.93 5.62
N VAL A 808 -21.83 13.40 6.69
CA VAL A 808 -21.15 13.23 7.98
C VAL A 808 -20.82 11.76 8.14
N THR A 809 -19.53 11.43 8.13
CA THR A 809 -19.03 10.07 8.35
C THR A 809 -18.38 9.98 9.71
N VAL A 810 -19.02 9.26 10.64
CA VAL A 810 -18.55 9.02 12.01
C VAL A 810 -17.81 7.68 12.08
N TYR A 811 -16.64 7.65 12.70
CA TYR A 811 -15.78 6.48 12.84
C TYR A 811 -14.92 6.61 14.10
N TYR A 812 -14.23 5.53 14.48
CA TYR A 812 -13.21 5.61 15.52
C TYR A 812 -11.81 5.66 14.94
N PHE A 813 -10.90 6.34 15.63
CA PHE A 813 -9.58 6.66 15.12
C PHE A 813 -8.53 6.77 16.23
N HIS A 814 -7.27 6.80 15.84
CA HIS A 814 -6.15 7.18 16.71
C HIS A 814 -4.99 7.70 15.84
N ASP A 815 -4.28 8.72 16.31
CA ASP A 815 -3.33 9.46 15.47
C ASP A 815 -1.90 8.89 15.55
N THR A 816 -1.58 8.17 16.62
CA THR A 816 -0.24 7.59 16.85
C THR A 816 -0.35 6.14 17.24
N LEU A 817 0.71 5.34 17.04
CA LEU A 817 0.68 3.90 17.27
C LEU A 817 0.17 3.49 18.67
N LYS A 818 0.57 4.26 19.70
CA LYS A 818 0.19 4.06 21.11
C LYS A 818 -0.96 4.98 21.56
N GLY A 819 -1.52 5.76 20.65
CA GLY A 819 -2.58 6.71 20.95
C GLY A 819 -3.87 6.02 21.40
N GLU A 820 -4.62 6.73 22.23
CA GLU A 820 -5.97 6.33 22.65
C GLU A 820 -6.92 6.37 21.46
N ARG A 821 -7.89 5.45 21.45
CA ARG A 821 -8.90 5.40 20.39
C ARG A 821 -10.04 6.33 20.79
N TYR A 822 -10.44 7.18 19.87
CA TYR A 822 -11.50 8.17 20.07
C TYR A 822 -12.51 8.12 18.92
N ILE A 823 -13.70 8.68 19.11
CA ILE A 823 -14.70 8.83 18.05
C ILE A 823 -14.53 10.18 17.39
N THR A 824 -14.56 10.20 16.06
CA THR A 824 -14.46 11.40 15.24
C THR A 824 -15.42 11.35 14.07
N ALA A 825 -15.75 12.51 13.51
CA ALA A 825 -16.57 12.66 12.34
C ALA A 825 -15.82 13.46 11.27
N THR A 826 -15.91 13.02 10.02
CA THR A 826 -15.51 13.81 8.85
C THR A 826 -16.77 14.36 8.20
N ILE A 827 -16.85 15.68 8.03
CA ILE A 827 -17.93 16.35 7.28
C ILE A 827 -17.41 16.69 5.89
N TRP A 828 -17.94 16.06 4.85
CA TRP A 828 -17.36 16.14 3.51
C TRP A 828 -18.42 16.24 2.43
N SER A 829 -18.04 16.74 1.25
CA SER A 829 -18.94 16.76 0.10
C SER A 829 -18.66 15.57 -0.80
N PRO A 830 -19.69 14.83 -1.25
CA PRO A 830 -19.52 13.74 -2.20
C PRO A 830 -19.16 14.18 -3.63
N GLY A 831 -18.98 15.48 -3.85
CA GLY A 831 -18.79 16.09 -5.17
C GLY A 831 -20.11 16.49 -5.77
#